data_AF-A0A1M4M3H7-F1
#
_entry.id   AF-A0A1M4M3H7-F1
#
_cell.length_a   1.000
_cell.length_b   1.000
_cell.length_c   1.000
_cell.angle_alpha   90.00
_cell.angle_beta   90.00
_cell.angle_gamma   90.00
#
_symmetry.space_group_name_H-M   'P 1'
#
loop_
_entity.id
_entity.type
_entity.pdbx_description
1 polymer ?
#
loop_
_entity_poly.entity_id
_entity_poly.type
_entity_poly.pdbx_seq_one_letter_code
_entity_poly.pdbx_strand_id
1 'polypeptide(L)'
;MKIVKLIAACLVMLLQISCSTNKVLETHSSSIQDNISILASKDLEGRLTGTEGNKTAQEFIVTTFKDIGLKPFMNDSFLHEYKHIYLPPEKQNYHVKIEFSKESIKELKYGEDFLEQNNIMNINMAYPVVFNLYDEKINESILVIDDIGRLSEYYKNENKIVEPKAILVKTQIFKKLLSMQEKGIPIIQITPKIYDELLNNPNSKVHIFQKLNTEEIQANNVIGMIEGYNNEKAIIISAHFDHVGKLDNNKVFCGAIDNASGVSALIKLGKKLQLYYNDNKPNYDILFCAFNGEESNRQGSKAFAKDIQKKYSEIVNINIDSIGIKGDNVLAIAGDEEVSGLLITDILNFFKQNQINSIMENTDLVSDHISFSEAQIPSVNLGNLKTDNIHTTNDTIAELDVDYIIKLTNVLHDFIVNSQSSIFSKEDINQHAVNKNEEIEYVEDEHIMNLHSEAKEGLPFGSYKIIMLENKPFPVIQKSGEFNNLQSIKDIYTDMKLPEEYNGYSFWKVIISDNTHVKIYDGIIEIGTLLIDKKSYEIGKEYKMVLDRKNINRVSLTYRMNSIEDKGAFVIDITQSFQFNSEYPEELETKTMTLNDLKYTLVYDKNTKIVWDINTEKEVGSNIYSVSLLKGGIITVDHDNSQIQVIKSDLSIDELNSIEDFIKSIDIEYFINAIWG
;
A
#
# COMPACT_ATOMS: atom_id res chain seq x y z
N MET A 1 28.06 -39.82 42.12
CA MET A 1 28.35 -40.04 40.68
C MET A 1 27.26 -39.57 39.72
N LYS A 2 25.95 -39.73 40.02
CA LYS A 2 24.86 -39.28 39.12
C LYS A 2 24.71 -37.74 39.03
N ILE A 3 24.91 -37.01 40.13
CA ILE A 3 24.84 -35.53 40.15
C ILE A 3 25.95 -34.88 39.32
N VAL A 4 27.18 -35.43 39.38
CA VAL A 4 28.32 -34.94 38.58
C VAL A 4 28.09 -35.14 37.08
N LYS A 5 27.44 -36.24 36.67
CA LYS A 5 27.06 -36.47 35.27
C LYS A 5 25.96 -35.52 34.79
N LEU A 6 25.03 -35.14 35.66
CA LEU A 6 23.95 -34.20 35.33
C LEU A 6 24.49 -32.77 35.17
N ILE A 7 25.39 -32.34 36.08
CA ILE A 7 26.05 -31.03 35.99
C ILE A 7 26.95 -30.96 34.75
N ALA A 8 27.68 -32.03 34.42
CA ALA A 8 28.49 -32.09 33.20
C ALA A 8 27.62 -32.04 31.93
N ALA A 9 26.47 -32.71 31.90
CA ALA A 9 25.53 -32.65 30.77
C ALA A 9 24.93 -31.24 30.60
N CYS A 10 24.56 -30.56 31.69
CA CYS A 10 24.10 -29.16 31.65
C CYS A 10 25.21 -28.19 31.24
N LEU A 11 26.47 -28.41 31.65
CA LEU A 11 27.60 -27.59 31.20
C LEU A 11 27.88 -27.77 29.71
N VAL A 12 27.77 -29.00 29.17
CA VAL A 12 27.94 -29.26 27.73
C VAL A 12 26.78 -28.64 26.93
N MET A 13 25.54 -28.68 27.42
CA MET A 13 24.42 -27.97 26.80
C MET A 13 24.62 -26.44 26.81
N LEU A 14 25.04 -25.87 27.95
CA LEU A 14 25.32 -24.42 28.05
C LEU A 14 26.50 -24.00 27.15
N LEU A 15 27.53 -24.85 27.02
CA LEU A 15 28.64 -24.64 26.10
C LEU A 15 28.20 -24.76 24.63
N GLN A 16 27.26 -25.65 24.30
CA GLN A 16 26.74 -25.77 22.92
C GLN A 16 25.85 -24.59 22.53
N ILE A 17 25.01 -24.09 23.45
CA ILE A 17 24.19 -22.87 23.24
C ILE A 17 25.10 -21.64 23.08
N SER A 18 26.14 -21.52 23.92
CA SER A 18 27.12 -20.43 23.81
C SER A 18 27.99 -20.53 22.54
N CYS A 19 28.21 -21.74 22.02
CA CYS A 19 29.00 -21.95 20.81
C CYS A 19 28.19 -21.67 19.54
N SER A 20 26.86 -21.87 19.52
CA SER A 20 26.00 -21.47 18.41
C SER A 20 25.85 -19.95 18.32
N THR A 21 25.66 -19.25 19.45
CA THR A 21 25.61 -17.78 19.47
C THR A 21 26.95 -17.14 19.07
N ASN A 22 28.09 -17.70 19.49
CA ASN A 22 29.40 -17.18 19.09
C ASN A 22 29.71 -17.42 17.60
N LYS A 23 29.17 -18.48 16.99
CA LYS A 23 29.43 -18.78 15.58
C LYS A 23 28.73 -17.83 14.61
N VAL A 24 27.60 -17.25 15.02
CA VAL A 24 26.90 -16.19 14.27
C VAL A 24 27.64 -14.85 14.36
N LEU A 25 28.38 -14.61 15.45
CA LEU A 25 29.11 -13.37 15.70
C LEU A 25 30.55 -13.33 15.14
N GLU A 26 31.15 -14.47 14.77
CA GLU A 26 32.52 -14.55 14.22
C GLU A 26 32.63 -14.32 12.70
N THR A 27 31.51 -14.24 11.96
CA THR A 27 31.54 -13.87 10.54
C THR A 27 31.52 -12.36 10.39
N HIS A 28 32.65 -11.76 10.04
CA HIS A 28 32.70 -10.40 9.48
C HIS A 28 31.92 -10.36 8.15
N SER A 29 30.60 -10.27 8.24
CA SER A 29 29.69 -10.25 7.09
C SER A 29 30.00 -9.04 6.22
N SER A 30 30.41 -9.28 4.97
CA SER A 30 30.79 -8.21 4.04
C SER A 30 29.81 -8.02 2.88
N SER A 31 28.90 -8.97 2.70
CA SER A 31 27.95 -9.03 1.59
C SER A 31 26.49 -8.97 2.07
N ILE A 32 25.60 -8.52 1.17
CA ILE A 32 24.14 -8.50 1.44
C ILE A 32 23.62 -9.92 1.68
N GLN A 33 24.11 -10.91 0.93
CA GLN A 33 23.68 -12.31 1.06
C GLN A 33 23.99 -12.89 2.44
N ASP A 34 25.17 -12.59 2.99
CA ASP A 34 25.58 -13.06 4.32
C ASP A 34 24.70 -12.44 5.42
N ASN A 35 24.43 -11.14 5.32
CA ASN A 35 23.52 -10.44 6.24
C ASN A 35 22.12 -11.07 6.23
N ILE A 36 21.54 -11.29 5.04
CA ILE A 36 20.22 -11.92 4.91
C ILE A 36 20.25 -13.34 5.49
N SER A 37 21.31 -14.11 5.22
CA SER A 37 21.43 -15.49 5.71
C SER A 37 21.49 -15.57 7.23
N ILE A 38 22.14 -14.61 7.88
CA ILE A 38 22.20 -14.50 9.34
C ILE A 38 20.83 -14.07 9.88
N LEU A 39 20.31 -12.94 9.39
CA LEU A 39 19.07 -12.34 9.88
C LEU A 39 17.88 -13.29 9.70
N ALA A 40 17.77 -13.94 8.54
CA ALA A 40 16.72 -14.90 8.21
C ALA A 40 17.04 -16.35 8.63
N SER A 41 18.01 -16.55 9.52
CA SER A 41 18.31 -17.88 10.05
C SER A 41 17.25 -18.35 11.04
N LYS A 42 17.02 -19.66 11.09
CA LYS A 42 16.11 -20.27 12.08
C LYS A 42 16.60 -20.06 13.53
N ASP A 43 17.89 -19.84 13.72
CA ASP A 43 18.51 -19.59 15.02
C ASP A 43 18.05 -18.26 15.64
N LEU A 44 17.60 -17.30 14.82
CA LEU A 44 17.00 -16.05 15.28
C LEU A 44 15.49 -16.14 15.50
N GLU A 45 14.91 -17.34 15.40
CA GLU A 45 13.54 -17.67 15.82
C GLU A 45 12.44 -16.74 15.26
N GLY A 46 12.68 -16.16 14.08
CA GLY A 46 11.77 -15.22 13.43
C GLY A 46 11.68 -13.86 14.09
N ARG A 47 12.67 -13.49 14.92
CA ARG A 47 12.94 -12.12 15.39
C ARG A 47 11.75 -11.37 15.98
N LEU A 48 10.80 -12.08 16.60
CA LEU A 48 9.67 -11.45 17.28
C LEU A 48 10.16 -10.53 18.40
N THR A 49 9.72 -9.28 18.39
CA THR A 49 10.09 -8.28 19.41
C THR A 49 9.89 -8.84 20.81
N GLY A 50 10.89 -8.68 21.68
CA GLY A 50 10.89 -9.22 23.04
C GLY A 50 11.46 -10.63 23.20
N THR A 51 11.81 -11.32 22.11
CA THR A 51 12.44 -12.65 22.15
C THR A 51 13.98 -12.60 22.10
N GLU A 52 14.64 -13.68 22.50
CA GLU A 52 16.11 -13.81 22.41
C GLU A 52 16.62 -13.72 20.97
N GLY A 53 15.84 -14.23 19.99
CA GLY A 53 16.18 -14.11 18.58
C GLY A 53 16.19 -12.67 18.08
N ASN A 54 15.22 -11.86 18.51
CA ASN A 54 15.18 -10.42 18.23
C ASN A 54 16.36 -9.68 18.89
N LYS A 55 16.68 -10.00 20.14
CA LYS A 55 17.85 -9.44 20.84
C LYS A 55 19.16 -9.79 20.14
N THR A 56 19.30 -11.02 19.66
CA THR A 56 20.49 -11.46 18.93
C THR A 56 20.61 -10.71 17.59
N ALA A 57 19.51 -10.47 16.89
CA ALA A 57 19.48 -9.62 15.69
C ALA A 57 19.91 -8.17 16.01
N GLN A 58 19.42 -7.60 17.11
CA GLN A 58 19.84 -6.28 17.58
C GLN A 58 21.36 -6.21 17.83
N GLU A 59 21.93 -7.19 18.53
CA GLU A 59 23.36 -7.27 18.82
C GLU A 59 24.21 -7.42 17.55
N PHE A 60 23.74 -8.21 16.58
CA PHE A 60 24.35 -8.31 15.26
C PHE A 60 24.40 -6.96 14.53
N ILE A 61 23.29 -6.21 14.50
CA ILE A 61 23.22 -4.90 13.84
C ILE A 61 24.12 -3.89 14.55
N VAL A 62 24.09 -3.83 15.89
CA VAL A 62 24.96 -2.96 16.68
C VAL A 62 26.44 -3.24 16.40
N THR A 63 26.83 -4.51 16.37
CA THR A 63 28.21 -4.92 16.09
C THR A 63 28.60 -4.51 14.67
N THR A 64 27.71 -4.74 13.70
CA THR A 64 27.94 -4.37 12.31
C THR A 64 28.08 -2.85 12.13
N PHE A 65 27.25 -2.04 12.79
CA PHE A 65 27.36 -0.59 12.75
C PHE A 65 28.69 -0.09 13.35
N LYS A 66 29.16 -0.71 14.45
CA LYS A 66 30.48 -0.43 15.02
C LYS A 66 31.61 -0.80 14.07
N ASP A 67 31.55 -1.97 13.45
CA ASP A 67 32.55 -2.45 12.49
C ASP A 67 32.64 -1.58 11.24
N ILE A 68 31.51 -1.01 10.80
CA ILE A 68 31.47 -0.01 9.73
C ILE A 68 32.17 1.29 10.15
N GLY A 69 32.15 1.62 11.44
CA GLY A 69 32.66 2.88 11.97
C GLY A 69 31.60 3.98 12.12
N LEU A 70 30.31 3.62 12.09
CA LEU A 70 29.23 4.57 12.38
C LEU A 70 29.32 5.04 13.83
N LYS A 71 28.93 6.29 14.10
CA LYS A 71 28.86 6.80 15.46
C LYS A 71 27.53 6.38 16.12
N PRO A 72 27.52 6.06 17.43
CA PRO A 72 26.27 5.91 18.17
C PRO A 72 25.51 7.25 18.22
N PHE A 73 24.19 7.20 18.07
CA PHE A 73 23.34 8.40 18.05
C PHE A 73 22.85 8.82 19.46
N MET A 74 22.60 7.85 20.35
CA MET A 74 21.95 8.04 21.65
C MET A 74 22.97 8.16 22.80
N ASN A 75 23.60 9.33 22.98
CA ASN A 75 24.56 9.58 24.08
C ASN A 75 25.58 8.43 24.26
N ASP A 76 26.36 8.13 23.21
CA ASP A 76 27.30 7.01 23.13
C ASP A 76 26.69 5.59 23.06
N SER A 77 25.36 5.49 22.95
CA SER A 77 24.64 4.24 22.66
C SER A 77 24.07 4.21 21.24
N PHE A 78 24.05 3.02 20.63
CA PHE A 78 23.29 2.76 19.41
C PHE A 78 21.81 2.48 19.72
N LEU A 79 21.45 2.24 20.98
CA LEU A 79 20.10 1.80 21.35
C LEU A 79 19.21 2.99 21.65
N HIS A 80 18.11 3.10 20.92
CA HIS A 80 16.99 3.99 21.22
C HIS A 80 15.89 3.19 21.90
N GLU A 81 15.76 3.41 23.20
CA GLU A 81 14.88 2.72 24.13
C GLU A 81 13.42 3.21 24.04
N TYR A 82 12.46 2.30 23.97
CA TYR A 82 11.03 2.63 23.99
C TYR A 82 10.18 1.53 24.67
N LYS A 83 8.96 1.89 25.07
CA LYS A 83 7.98 0.96 25.64
C LYS A 83 7.23 0.23 24.53
N HIS A 84 7.17 -1.09 24.63
CA HIS A 84 6.56 -1.95 23.63
C HIS A 84 5.47 -2.83 24.24
N ILE A 85 4.30 -2.87 23.60
CA ILE A 85 3.22 -3.80 23.92
C ILE A 85 3.46 -5.11 23.17
N TYR A 86 3.83 -6.13 23.94
CA TYR A 86 4.21 -7.46 23.49
C TYR A 86 3.07 -8.46 23.72
N LEU A 87 2.92 -9.45 22.83
CA LEU A 87 2.10 -10.65 23.04
C LEU A 87 3.03 -11.85 23.25
N PRO A 88 3.33 -12.23 24.51
CA PRO A 88 4.19 -13.38 24.78
C PRO A 88 3.57 -14.67 24.24
N PRO A 89 4.20 -15.39 23.28
CA PRO A 89 3.61 -16.59 22.67
C PRO A 89 3.17 -17.64 23.69
N GLU A 90 3.93 -17.81 24.77
CA GLU A 90 3.67 -18.78 25.83
C GLU A 90 2.50 -18.41 26.75
N LYS A 91 2.02 -17.16 26.69
CA LYS A 91 0.87 -16.68 27.45
C LYS A 91 -0.40 -16.59 26.61
N GLN A 92 -0.31 -16.80 25.29
CA GLN A 92 -1.49 -16.80 24.45
C GLN A 92 -2.25 -18.12 24.60
N ASN A 93 -3.57 -18.05 24.47
CA ASN A 93 -4.43 -19.21 24.58
C ASN A 93 -5.42 -19.23 23.42
N TYR A 94 -5.20 -20.18 22.49
CA TYR A 94 -6.04 -20.41 21.33
C TYR A 94 -6.54 -21.86 21.35
N HIS A 95 -7.86 -22.03 21.33
CA HIS A 95 -8.52 -23.33 21.23
C HIS A 95 -9.66 -23.27 20.21
N VAL A 96 -9.62 -24.18 19.24
CA VAL A 96 -10.70 -24.36 18.27
C VAL A 96 -11.10 -25.81 18.27
N LYS A 97 -12.41 -26.08 18.32
CA LYS A 97 -12.95 -27.44 18.17
C LYS A 97 -14.18 -27.45 17.28
N ILE A 98 -14.36 -28.57 16.60
CA ILE A 98 -15.49 -28.83 15.71
C ILE A 98 -16.38 -29.89 16.36
N GLU A 99 -17.65 -29.55 16.56
CA GLU A 99 -18.70 -30.47 16.98
C GLU A 99 -19.49 -30.89 15.73
N PHE A 100 -19.21 -32.09 15.22
CA PHE A 100 -19.94 -32.69 14.10
C PHE A 100 -21.30 -33.24 14.56
N SER A 101 -21.34 -33.74 15.80
CA SER A 101 -22.55 -34.16 16.51
C SER A 101 -22.28 -34.17 18.02
N LYS A 102 -23.31 -34.38 18.85
CA LYS A 102 -23.17 -34.43 20.32
C LYS A 102 -22.14 -35.46 20.83
N GLU A 103 -21.84 -36.48 20.03
CA GLU A 103 -20.90 -37.56 20.39
C GLU A 103 -19.60 -37.50 19.58
N SER A 104 -19.49 -36.61 18.59
CA SER A 104 -18.35 -36.47 17.69
C SER A 104 -17.80 -35.05 17.74
N ILE A 105 -16.75 -34.88 18.55
CA ILE A 105 -16.05 -33.60 18.74
C ILE A 105 -14.58 -33.80 18.38
N LYS A 106 -14.03 -32.87 17.61
CA LYS A 106 -12.61 -32.84 17.23
C LYS A 106 -11.97 -31.54 17.72
N GLU A 107 -10.97 -31.67 18.58
CA GLU A 107 -10.08 -30.56 18.95
C GLU A 107 -9.07 -30.33 17.82
N LEU A 108 -8.91 -29.07 17.39
CA LEU A 108 -7.92 -28.69 16.40
C LEU A 108 -6.60 -28.32 17.07
N LYS A 109 -5.50 -28.67 16.42
CA LYS A 109 -4.17 -28.32 16.89
C LYS A 109 -3.71 -26.96 16.35
N TYR A 110 -3.35 -26.06 17.25
CA TYR A 110 -2.77 -24.76 16.91
C TYR A 110 -1.48 -24.91 16.08
N GLY A 111 -1.38 -24.17 14.98
CA GLY A 111 -0.25 -24.19 14.06
C GLY A 111 -0.14 -25.43 13.17
N GLU A 112 -0.91 -26.49 13.42
CA GLU A 112 -1.01 -27.68 12.56
C GLU A 112 -2.32 -27.70 11.76
N ASP A 113 -3.45 -27.52 12.44
CA ASP A 113 -4.79 -27.56 11.86
C ASP A 113 -5.35 -26.15 11.58
N PHE A 114 -4.96 -25.16 12.40
CA PHE A 114 -5.43 -23.78 12.28
C PHE A 114 -4.39 -22.73 12.75
N LEU A 115 -4.54 -21.48 12.29
CA LEU A 115 -3.83 -20.30 12.78
C LEU A 115 -4.72 -19.05 12.69
N GLU A 116 -4.75 -18.22 13.70
CA GLU A 116 -5.36 -16.89 13.66
C GLU A 116 -4.71 -16.00 12.60
N GLN A 117 -5.52 -15.26 11.85
CA GLN A 117 -5.04 -14.27 10.89
C GLN A 117 -5.13 -12.85 11.45
N ASN A 118 -6.10 -12.55 12.31
CA ASN A 118 -6.17 -11.30 13.06
C ASN A 118 -6.34 -11.57 14.56
N ASN A 119 -5.72 -10.73 15.40
CA ASN A 119 -5.78 -10.90 16.85
C ASN A 119 -6.91 -10.06 17.45
N ILE A 120 -8.10 -10.64 17.59
CA ILE A 120 -9.22 -10.02 18.31
C ILE A 120 -9.13 -10.27 19.82
N MET A 121 -9.37 -9.23 20.62
CA MET A 121 -9.35 -9.34 22.08
C MET A 121 -10.48 -10.24 22.60
N ASN A 122 -10.11 -11.38 23.22
CA ASN A 122 -10.99 -12.31 23.94
C ASN A 122 -12.20 -12.81 23.16
N ILE A 123 -12.09 -14.02 22.59
CA ILE A 123 -13.20 -14.71 21.92
C ILE A 123 -13.63 -15.89 22.77
N ASN A 124 -14.94 -16.06 22.95
CA ASN A 124 -15.53 -17.29 23.44
C ASN A 124 -16.90 -17.48 22.79
N MET A 125 -16.96 -18.35 21.79
CA MET A 125 -18.13 -18.49 20.96
C MET A 125 -18.30 -19.90 20.43
N ALA A 126 -19.54 -20.24 20.07
CA ALA A 126 -19.83 -21.47 19.38
C ALA A 126 -21.04 -21.25 18.46
N TYR A 127 -20.84 -21.42 17.15
CA TYR A 127 -21.85 -21.14 16.13
C TYR A 127 -21.83 -22.19 15.02
N PRO A 128 -22.97 -22.44 14.35
CA PRO A 128 -23.02 -23.30 13.16
C PRO A 128 -22.17 -22.71 12.02
N VAL A 129 -21.80 -23.55 11.06
CA VAL A 129 -21.06 -23.09 9.87
C VAL A 129 -21.97 -22.87 8.66
N VAL A 130 -21.59 -21.92 7.81
CA VAL A 130 -22.16 -21.71 6.47
C VAL A 130 -21.03 -21.55 5.46
N PHE A 131 -21.29 -21.88 4.19
CA PHE A 131 -20.30 -21.80 3.10
C PHE A 131 -20.67 -20.78 2.03
N ASN A 132 -21.90 -20.25 2.08
CA ASN A 132 -22.40 -19.28 1.12
C ASN A 132 -22.43 -17.89 1.78
N LEU A 133 -21.81 -16.90 1.13
CA LEU A 133 -21.82 -15.49 1.52
C LEU A 133 -23.24 -14.88 1.56
N TYR A 134 -24.19 -15.50 0.87
CA TYR A 134 -25.58 -15.05 0.77
C TYR A 134 -26.56 -15.92 1.58
N ASP A 135 -26.07 -16.74 2.51
CA ASP A 135 -26.94 -17.56 3.36
C ASP A 135 -27.76 -16.67 4.31
N GLU A 136 -29.07 -16.89 4.42
CA GLU A 136 -29.96 -16.10 5.30
C GLU A 136 -29.55 -16.14 6.78
N LYS A 137 -28.81 -17.17 7.21
CA LYS A 137 -28.37 -17.37 8.60
C LYS A 137 -26.92 -16.93 8.86
N ILE A 138 -26.28 -16.29 7.89
CA ILE A 138 -24.87 -15.89 7.99
C ILE A 138 -24.56 -15.05 9.23
N ASN A 139 -25.46 -14.15 9.63
CA ASN A 139 -25.32 -13.29 10.82
C ASN A 139 -25.32 -14.05 12.16
N GLU A 140 -25.74 -15.31 12.14
CA GLU A 140 -25.79 -16.23 13.27
C GLU A 140 -24.82 -17.42 13.09
N SER A 141 -23.89 -17.33 12.14
CA SER A 141 -23.04 -18.44 11.72
C SER A 141 -21.57 -18.03 11.58
N ILE A 142 -20.70 -19.04 11.50
CA ILE A 142 -19.31 -18.90 11.11
C ILE A 142 -19.22 -19.18 9.61
N LEU A 143 -18.72 -18.22 8.85
CA LEU A 143 -18.54 -18.37 7.41
C LEU A 143 -17.27 -19.19 7.14
N VAL A 144 -17.34 -20.17 6.26
CA VAL A 144 -16.21 -20.98 5.84
C VAL A 144 -15.97 -20.76 4.34
N ILE A 145 -14.81 -20.21 4.01
CA ILE A 145 -14.42 -19.90 2.63
C ILE A 145 -13.22 -20.74 2.19
N ASP A 146 -13.19 -21.03 0.90
CA ASP A 146 -12.16 -21.82 0.24
C ASP A 146 -10.95 -21.02 -0.22
N ASP A 147 -11.07 -19.70 -0.29
CA ASP A 147 -10.03 -18.80 -0.72
C ASP A 147 -10.09 -17.47 0.05
N ILE A 148 -8.91 -16.97 0.42
CA ILE A 148 -8.71 -15.68 1.07
C ILE A 148 -9.07 -14.52 0.15
N GLY A 149 -8.94 -14.68 -1.18
CA GLY A 149 -9.35 -13.68 -2.16
C GLY A 149 -10.83 -13.30 -2.04
N ARG A 150 -11.67 -14.24 -1.57
CA ARG A 150 -13.11 -14.00 -1.31
C ARG A 150 -13.38 -13.14 -0.09
N LEU A 151 -12.39 -12.92 0.79
CA LEU A 151 -12.49 -11.87 1.81
C LEU A 151 -12.57 -10.50 1.15
N SER A 152 -11.80 -10.27 0.09
CA SER A 152 -11.85 -8.99 -0.63
C SER A 152 -13.22 -8.78 -1.30
N GLU A 153 -13.83 -9.84 -1.85
CA GLU A 153 -15.21 -9.83 -2.36
C GLU A 153 -16.23 -9.49 -1.25
N TYR A 154 -16.07 -10.10 -0.07
CA TYR A 154 -16.89 -9.80 1.11
C TYR A 154 -16.76 -8.33 1.54
N TYR A 155 -15.54 -7.79 1.62
CA TYR A 155 -15.31 -6.40 2.06
C TYR A 155 -15.64 -5.35 1.00
N LYS A 156 -15.66 -5.70 -0.30
CA LYS A 156 -16.02 -4.82 -1.42
C LYS A 156 -17.52 -4.72 -1.69
N ASN A 157 -18.35 -5.56 -1.09
CA ASN A 157 -19.79 -5.57 -1.37
C ASN A 157 -20.49 -4.36 -0.71
N GLU A 158 -21.03 -3.45 -1.51
CA GLU A 158 -21.67 -2.19 -1.09
C GLU A 158 -23.02 -2.38 -0.35
N ASN A 159 -23.59 -3.60 -0.34
CA ASN A 159 -24.81 -3.94 0.40
C ASN A 159 -24.51 -4.67 1.72
N LYS A 160 -23.71 -4.05 2.60
CA LYS A 160 -23.25 -4.58 3.90
C LYS A 160 -24.37 -4.83 4.93
N ILE A 161 -25.19 -5.84 4.72
CA ILE A 161 -26.21 -6.27 5.73
C ILE A 161 -25.77 -7.57 6.45
N VAL A 162 -24.59 -8.07 6.12
CA VAL A 162 -24.14 -9.41 6.52
C VAL A 162 -22.83 -9.37 7.29
N GLU A 163 -22.85 -9.76 8.56
CA GLU A 163 -21.70 -9.85 9.48
C GLU A 163 -21.66 -11.25 10.12
N PRO A 164 -20.91 -12.21 9.54
CA PRO A 164 -20.72 -13.51 10.18
C PRO A 164 -20.00 -13.36 11.53
N LYS A 165 -20.24 -14.34 12.40
CA LYS A 165 -19.66 -14.34 13.74
C LYS A 165 -18.14 -14.55 13.74
N ALA A 166 -17.64 -15.34 12.79
CA ALA A 166 -16.22 -15.49 12.47
C ALA A 166 -16.08 -15.98 11.03
N ILE A 167 -14.86 -15.92 10.49
CA ILE A 167 -14.53 -16.46 9.17
C ILE A 167 -13.44 -17.51 9.32
N LEU A 168 -13.67 -18.71 8.79
CA LEU A 168 -12.63 -19.73 8.60
C LEU A 168 -12.20 -19.72 7.14
N VAL A 169 -10.93 -19.48 6.89
CA VAL A 169 -10.37 -19.42 5.53
C VAL A 169 -9.45 -20.61 5.29
N LYS A 170 -9.71 -21.38 4.23
CA LYS A 170 -8.81 -22.45 3.81
C LYS A 170 -7.49 -21.85 3.31
N THR A 171 -6.38 -22.36 3.81
CA THR A 171 -5.04 -22.05 3.28
C THR A 171 -4.15 -23.29 3.21
N GLN A 172 -3.24 -23.29 2.25
CA GLN A 172 -2.16 -24.30 2.17
C GLN A 172 -1.00 -23.95 3.10
N ILE A 173 -0.75 -22.66 3.30
CA ILE A 173 0.39 -22.14 4.05
C ILE A 173 -0.13 -21.05 4.98
N PHE A 174 0.15 -21.20 6.27
CA PHE A 174 -0.25 -20.20 7.24
C PHE A 174 0.55 -18.91 7.09
N LYS A 175 -0.17 -17.79 7.11
CA LYS A 175 0.38 -16.43 7.18
C LYS A 175 0.13 -15.87 8.59
N LYS A 176 1.17 -15.48 9.33
CA LYS A 176 1.03 -15.04 10.72
C LYS A 176 1.05 -13.52 10.82
N LEU A 177 0.04 -12.90 11.42
CA LEU A 177 0.01 -11.45 11.66
C LEU A 177 -0.03 -11.16 13.17
N LEU A 178 0.59 -10.06 13.61
CA LEU A 178 0.61 -9.66 15.02
C LEU A 178 -0.36 -8.52 15.36
N SER A 179 -0.95 -7.88 14.35
CA SER A 179 -1.86 -6.75 14.55
C SER A 179 -3.05 -7.13 15.44
N MET A 180 -3.26 -6.34 16.49
CA MET A 180 -4.31 -6.52 17.48
C MET A 180 -5.47 -5.55 17.25
N GLN A 181 -6.68 -6.04 17.47
CA GLN A 181 -7.91 -5.23 17.42
C GLN A 181 -8.80 -5.54 18.63
N GLU A 182 -9.43 -4.53 19.21
CA GLU A 182 -10.38 -4.73 20.31
C GLU A 182 -11.67 -5.41 19.85
N LYS A 183 -12.10 -5.10 18.62
CA LYS A 183 -13.32 -5.59 17.99
C LYS A 183 -13.05 -5.86 16.51
N GLY A 184 -13.81 -6.77 15.95
CA GLY A 184 -13.72 -7.17 14.56
C GLY A 184 -14.23 -8.59 14.39
N ILE A 185 -14.36 -9.02 13.14
CA ILE A 185 -14.70 -10.42 12.82
C ILE A 185 -13.41 -11.24 12.96
N PRO A 186 -13.38 -12.29 13.80
CA PRO A 186 -12.23 -13.17 13.88
C PRO A 186 -12.05 -13.93 12.57
N ILE A 187 -10.84 -13.92 12.04
CA ILE A 187 -10.44 -14.64 10.84
C ILE A 187 -9.43 -15.71 11.25
N ILE A 188 -9.75 -16.97 10.99
CA ILE A 188 -8.92 -18.12 11.34
C ILE A 188 -8.61 -18.91 10.08
N GLN A 189 -7.34 -19.07 9.78
CA GLN A 189 -6.86 -19.95 8.74
C GLN A 189 -7.00 -21.41 9.16
N ILE A 190 -7.47 -22.26 8.26
CA ILE A 190 -7.61 -23.70 8.46
C ILE A 190 -6.97 -24.47 7.30
N THR A 191 -6.45 -25.66 7.57
CA THR A 191 -5.87 -26.51 6.51
C THR A 191 -6.95 -27.05 5.56
N PRO A 192 -6.59 -27.48 4.33
CA PRO A 192 -7.54 -28.08 3.39
C PRO A 192 -8.27 -29.28 3.97
N LYS A 193 -7.58 -30.08 4.79
CA LYS A 193 -8.17 -31.22 5.50
C LYS A 193 -9.32 -30.79 6.41
N ILE A 194 -9.14 -29.71 7.19
CA ILE A 194 -10.19 -29.21 8.08
C ILE A 194 -11.35 -28.61 7.28
N TYR A 195 -11.04 -27.90 6.20
CA TYR A 195 -12.06 -27.39 5.29
C TYR A 195 -12.93 -28.51 4.71
N ASP A 196 -12.31 -29.58 4.19
CA ASP A 196 -13.02 -30.73 3.61
C ASP A 196 -13.86 -31.47 4.66
N GLU A 197 -13.36 -31.59 5.90
CA GLU A 197 -14.12 -32.18 7.01
C GLU A 197 -15.37 -31.35 7.34
N LEU A 198 -15.27 -30.02 7.36
CA LEU A 198 -16.42 -29.13 7.57
C LEU A 198 -17.41 -29.21 6.40
N LEU A 199 -16.91 -29.23 5.16
CA LEU A 199 -17.74 -29.30 3.95
C LEU A 199 -18.57 -30.60 3.91
N ASN A 200 -17.97 -31.72 4.33
CA ASN A 200 -18.66 -33.02 4.43
C ASN A 200 -19.64 -33.10 5.62
N ASN A 201 -19.61 -32.14 6.54
CA ASN A 201 -20.47 -32.09 7.72
C ASN A 201 -21.05 -30.67 7.90
N PRO A 202 -21.92 -30.20 6.98
CA PRO A 202 -22.36 -28.80 6.95
C PRO A 202 -23.21 -28.38 8.16
N ASN A 203 -23.73 -29.33 8.95
CA ASN A 203 -24.46 -29.06 10.18
C ASN A 203 -23.55 -28.92 11.42
N SER A 204 -22.23 -28.89 11.22
CA SER A 204 -21.26 -28.78 12.32
C SER A 204 -21.36 -27.45 13.04
N LYS A 205 -20.98 -27.46 14.31
CA LYS A 205 -20.79 -26.26 15.13
C LYS A 205 -19.32 -26.08 15.44
N VAL A 206 -18.77 -24.91 15.19
CA VAL A 206 -17.37 -24.59 15.52
C VAL A 206 -17.35 -23.77 16.80
N HIS A 207 -16.53 -24.19 17.76
CA HIS A 207 -16.28 -23.48 19.00
C HIS A 207 -14.91 -22.82 18.90
N ILE A 208 -14.85 -21.52 19.12
CA ILE A 208 -13.62 -20.71 19.09
C ILE A 208 -13.45 -20.09 20.46
N PHE A 209 -12.30 -20.35 21.07
CA PHE A 209 -11.85 -19.70 22.28
C PHE A 209 -10.47 -19.09 22.03
N GLN A 210 -10.35 -17.80 22.31
CA GLN A 210 -9.12 -17.04 22.23
C GLN A 210 -9.02 -16.15 23.45
N LYS A 211 -7.91 -16.21 24.17
CA LYS A 211 -7.59 -15.26 25.24
C LYS A 211 -6.20 -14.71 24.99
N LEU A 212 -6.15 -13.44 24.62
CA LEU A 212 -4.91 -12.72 24.40
C LEU A 212 -4.44 -12.12 25.72
N ASN A 213 -3.13 -12.23 25.98
CA ASN A 213 -2.48 -11.61 27.13
C ASN A 213 -1.33 -10.75 26.64
N THR A 214 -1.36 -9.47 26.97
CA THR A 214 -0.31 -8.51 26.59
C THR A 214 0.58 -8.16 27.78
N GLU A 215 1.82 -7.77 27.49
CA GLU A 215 2.76 -7.25 28.47
C GLU A 215 3.45 -6.00 27.92
N GLU A 216 3.69 -5.03 28.80
CA GLU A 216 4.57 -3.91 28.47
C GLU A 216 6.02 -4.31 28.77
N ILE A 217 6.86 -4.30 27.74
CA ILE A 217 8.29 -4.57 27.84
C ILE A 217 9.10 -3.36 27.36
N GLN A 218 10.39 -3.35 27.68
CA GLN A 218 11.34 -2.42 27.08
C GLN A 218 11.89 -3.05 25.79
N ALA A 219 11.84 -2.31 24.68
CA ALA A 219 12.44 -2.68 23.41
C ALA A 219 13.35 -1.55 22.89
N ASN A 220 14.20 -1.87 21.90
CA ASN A 220 15.14 -0.90 21.35
C ASN A 220 15.11 -0.89 19.82
N ASN A 221 15.20 0.30 19.26
CA ASN A 221 15.70 0.50 17.89
C ASN A 221 17.24 0.56 17.92
N VAL A 222 17.89 0.32 16.79
CA VAL A 222 19.35 0.45 16.62
C VAL A 222 19.67 1.59 15.66
N ILE A 223 20.41 2.59 16.12
CA ILE A 223 20.63 3.85 15.40
C ILE A 223 22.12 4.19 15.36
N GLY A 224 22.69 4.14 14.15
CA GLY A 224 24.03 4.63 13.83
C GLY A 224 23.97 5.93 13.04
N MET A 225 25.05 6.72 13.05
CA MET A 225 25.08 8.01 12.39
C MET A 225 26.42 8.31 11.72
N ILE A 226 26.37 8.98 10.57
CA ILE A 226 27.47 9.75 9.98
C ILE A 226 27.18 11.23 10.25
N GLU A 227 28.09 11.90 10.93
CA GLU A 227 27.93 13.30 11.31
C GLU A 227 28.20 14.22 10.12
N GLY A 228 27.32 15.19 9.86
CA GLY A 228 27.45 16.19 8.81
C GLY A 228 27.97 17.54 9.29
N TYR A 229 28.09 18.50 8.38
CA TYR A 229 28.44 19.89 8.72
C TYR A 229 27.30 20.61 9.44
N ASN A 230 26.05 20.37 9.01
CA ASN A 230 24.86 20.94 9.62
C ASN A 230 24.14 19.89 10.48
N ASN A 231 24.17 20.07 11.80
CA ASN A 231 23.52 19.20 12.77
C ASN A 231 22.06 19.62 13.09
N GLU A 232 21.50 20.57 12.35
CA GLU A 232 20.07 20.94 12.42
C GLU A 232 19.22 20.15 11.41
N LYS A 233 19.84 19.50 10.41
CA LYS A 233 19.15 18.68 9.41
C LYS A 233 19.61 17.22 9.44
N ALA A 234 18.72 16.31 9.08
CA ALA A 234 19.01 14.88 9.04
C ALA A 234 18.29 14.13 7.91
N ILE A 235 19.01 13.29 7.17
CA ILE A 235 18.39 12.19 6.43
C ILE A 235 18.38 10.96 7.33
N ILE A 236 17.24 10.30 7.43
CA ILE A 236 17.07 9.00 8.04
C ILE A 236 16.93 7.96 6.92
N ILE A 237 17.72 6.91 7.01
CA ILE A 237 17.57 5.71 6.18
C ILE A 237 17.15 4.61 7.13
N SER A 238 16.02 3.96 6.84
CA SER A 238 15.39 3.04 7.78
C SER A 238 15.03 1.69 7.17
N ALA A 239 14.94 0.69 8.04
CA ALA A 239 14.36 -0.64 7.80
C ALA A 239 14.03 -1.25 9.17
N HIS A 240 13.04 -2.13 9.28
CA HIS A 240 12.80 -2.84 10.54
C HIS A 240 13.50 -4.21 10.57
N PHE A 241 13.90 -4.64 11.76
CA PHE A 241 14.60 -5.92 11.95
C PHE A 241 13.78 -6.97 12.69
N ASP A 242 12.63 -6.63 13.26
CA ASP A 242 11.71 -7.61 13.81
C ASP A 242 10.97 -8.39 12.72
N HIS A 243 10.32 -9.48 13.13
CA HIS A 243 9.40 -10.23 12.30
C HIS A 243 8.40 -10.99 13.20
N VAL A 244 7.61 -11.91 12.65
CA VAL A 244 6.43 -12.50 13.33
C VAL A 244 6.73 -13.73 14.24
N GLY A 245 7.99 -14.13 14.35
CA GLY A 245 8.46 -15.17 15.28
C GLY A 245 8.36 -16.60 14.76
N LYS A 246 7.94 -17.52 15.65
CA LYS A 246 7.75 -18.95 15.33
C LYS A 246 6.45 -19.50 15.92
N LEU A 247 5.97 -20.62 15.38
CA LEU A 247 4.92 -21.44 15.99
C LEU A 247 5.55 -22.50 16.90
N ASP A 248 6.60 -23.13 16.39
CA ASP A 248 7.41 -24.11 17.09
C ASP A 248 8.84 -24.11 16.51
N ASN A 249 9.71 -25.01 16.98
CA ASN A 249 11.11 -25.07 16.52
C ASN A 249 11.27 -25.50 15.05
N ASN A 250 10.24 -26.08 14.44
CA ASN A 250 10.25 -26.52 13.03
C ASN A 250 9.59 -25.49 12.10
N LYS A 251 8.65 -24.69 12.61
CA LYS A 251 7.89 -23.65 11.89
C LYS A 251 8.30 -22.26 12.38
N VAL A 252 9.37 -21.76 11.78
CA VAL A 252 9.91 -20.42 11.99
C VAL A 252 9.56 -19.56 10.78
N PHE A 253 9.03 -18.36 11.01
CA PHE A 253 8.84 -17.36 9.98
C PHE A 253 10.16 -16.59 9.88
N CYS A 254 10.95 -16.86 8.85
CA CYS A 254 12.33 -16.39 8.80
C CYS A 254 12.47 -14.94 8.37
N GLY A 255 11.53 -14.37 7.62
CA GLY A 255 11.53 -12.95 7.28
C GLY A 255 12.75 -12.52 6.47
N ALA A 256 13.03 -13.21 5.37
CA ALA A 256 14.11 -12.86 4.45
C ALA A 256 13.72 -11.67 3.57
N ILE A 257 12.54 -11.74 2.96
CA ILE A 257 11.86 -10.64 2.27
C ILE A 257 11.56 -9.56 3.30
N ASP A 258 10.79 -9.91 4.33
CA ASP A 258 10.27 -9.00 5.35
C ASP A 258 10.93 -9.24 6.72
N ASN A 259 11.95 -8.49 7.13
CA ASN A 259 12.63 -7.45 6.36
C ASN A 259 14.17 -7.56 6.48
N ALA A 260 14.69 -8.79 6.45
CA ALA A 260 16.14 -8.99 6.39
C ALA A 260 16.75 -8.38 5.12
N SER A 261 15.99 -8.32 4.02
CA SER A 261 16.37 -7.69 2.75
C SER A 261 16.67 -6.19 2.94
N GLY A 262 15.76 -5.42 3.55
CA GLY A 262 15.90 -4.01 3.83
C GLY A 262 16.99 -3.71 4.84
N VAL A 263 17.09 -4.47 5.94
CA VAL A 263 18.18 -4.31 6.93
C VAL A 263 19.54 -4.58 6.30
N SER A 264 19.64 -5.55 5.39
CA SER A 264 20.89 -5.86 4.70
C SER A 264 21.30 -4.76 3.72
N ALA A 265 20.33 -4.14 3.04
CA ALA A 265 20.56 -2.94 2.22
C ALA A 265 20.96 -1.74 3.08
N LEU A 266 20.30 -1.50 4.22
CA LEU A 266 20.64 -0.47 5.19
C LEU A 266 22.10 -0.59 5.67
N ILE A 267 22.51 -1.78 6.09
CA ILE A 267 23.89 -2.08 6.51
C ILE A 267 24.88 -1.79 5.37
N LYS A 268 24.58 -2.26 4.15
CA LYS A 268 25.47 -2.10 2.99
C LYS A 268 25.59 -0.63 2.58
N LEU A 269 24.48 0.11 2.62
CA LEU A 269 24.42 1.54 2.34
C LEU A 269 25.22 2.33 3.37
N GLY A 270 25.06 2.01 4.66
CA GLY A 270 25.87 2.59 5.74
C GLY A 270 27.36 2.40 5.53
N LYS A 271 27.78 1.20 5.14
CA LYS A 271 29.19 0.93 4.79
C LYS A 271 29.67 1.77 3.61
N LYS A 272 28.88 1.88 2.54
CA LYS A 272 29.27 2.66 1.35
C LYS A 272 29.37 4.15 1.65
N LEU A 273 28.38 4.72 2.34
CA LEU A 273 28.36 6.14 2.71
C LEU A 273 29.47 6.47 3.71
N GLN A 274 29.72 5.61 4.72
CA GLN A 274 30.83 5.81 5.66
C GLN A 274 32.19 5.80 4.95
N LEU A 275 32.39 4.94 3.95
CA LEU A 275 33.61 4.94 3.15
C LEU A 275 33.71 6.20 2.28
N TYR A 276 32.62 6.62 1.65
CA TYR A 276 32.58 7.83 0.81
C TYR A 276 32.87 9.11 1.61
N TYR A 277 32.32 9.19 2.82
CA TYR A 277 32.51 10.30 3.76
C TYR A 277 33.67 10.08 4.75
N ASN A 278 34.62 9.20 4.43
CA ASN A 278 35.84 9.11 5.21
C ASN A 278 36.80 10.29 4.90
N ASP A 279 36.80 10.74 3.64
CA ASP A 279 37.62 11.85 3.15
C ASP A 279 36.80 13.14 2.91
N ASN A 280 35.47 13.07 3.05
CA ASN A 280 34.51 14.17 2.89
C ASN A 280 33.52 14.16 4.06
N LYS A 281 32.84 15.26 4.39
CA LYS A 281 31.75 15.26 5.39
C LYS A 281 30.42 15.57 4.69
N PRO A 282 29.31 14.87 4.99
CA PRO A 282 28.02 15.20 4.38
C PRO A 282 27.54 16.58 4.81
N ASN A 283 26.63 17.18 4.03
CA ASN A 283 26.08 18.50 4.33
C ASN A 283 25.29 18.51 5.63
N TYR A 284 24.70 17.38 6.00
CA TYR A 284 23.84 17.17 7.16
C TYR A 284 24.03 15.76 7.73
N ASP A 285 23.47 15.51 8.91
CA ASP A 285 23.59 14.20 9.54
C ASP A 285 22.87 13.12 8.72
N ILE A 286 23.46 11.94 8.62
CA ILE A 286 22.84 10.76 8.00
C ILE A 286 22.69 9.70 9.08
N LEU A 287 21.45 9.35 9.39
CA LEU A 287 21.09 8.37 10.40
C LEU A 287 20.69 7.06 9.72
N PHE A 288 21.20 5.95 10.25
CA PHE A 288 20.85 4.58 9.86
C PHE A 288 20.05 3.96 10.98
N CYS A 289 18.75 3.79 10.77
CA CYS A 289 17.79 3.35 11.79
C CYS A 289 17.27 1.95 11.47
N ALA A 290 17.68 0.96 12.26
CA ALA A 290 17.03 -0.35 12.26
C ALA A 290 15.91 -0.35 13.33
N PHE A 291 14.65 -0.27 12.90
CA PHE A 291 13.50 -0.21 13.79
C PHE A 291 13.09 -1.60 14.31
N ASN A 292 12.48 -1.61 15.48
CA ASN A 292 11.97 -2.82 16.13
C ASN A 292 10.47 -2.63 16.38
N GLY A 293 9.69 -3.70 16.32
CA GLY A 293 8.25 -3.67 16.57
C GLY A 293 7.41 -3.10 15.43
N GLU A 294 7.88 -3.15 14.18
CA GLU A 294 7.09 -2.78 12.99
C GLU A 294 5.83 -3.65 12.90
N GLU A 295 6.01 -4.96 12.99
CA GLU A 295 4.99 -5.99 12.82
C GLU A 295 3.84 -5.87 13.83
N SER A 296 4.17 -5.26 14.97
CA SER A 296 3.27 -4.97 16.08
C SER A 296 2.72 -3.54 16.02
N ASN A 297 2.52 -3.00 14.81
CA ASN A 297 1.99 -1.66 14.52
C ASN A 297 2.99 -0.51 14.75
N ARG A 298 4.23 -0.66 14.22
CA ARG A 298 5.24 0.41 14.09
C ARG A 298 5.63 1.06 15.42
N GLN A 299 5.67 0.29 16.50
CA GLN A 299 5.84 0.87 17.84
C GLN A 299 7.20 1.56 18.01
N GLY A 300 8.27 1.00 17.43
CA GLY A 300 9.62 1.58 17.50
C GLY A 300 9.79 2.85 16.67
N SER A 301 9.30 2.87 15.43
CA SER A 301 9.37 4.05 14.57
C SER A 301 8.44 5.17 15.04
N LYS A 302 7.23 4.87 15.55
CA LYS A 302 6.36 5.86 16.22
C LYS A 302 7.05 6.56 17.39
N ALA A 303 7.73 5.78 18.24
CA ALA A 303 8.48 6.35 19.36
C ALA A 303 9.62 7.24 18.86
N PHE A 304 10.39 6.77 17.87
CA PHE A 304 11.54 7.51 17.35
C PHE A 304 11.15 8.78 16.56
N ALA A 305 10.12 8.73 15.72
CA ALA A 305 9.64 9.87 14.93
C ALA A 305 9.26 11.06 15.83
N LYS A 306 8.67 10.79 17.00
CA LYS A 306 8.36 11.82 18.00
C LYS A 306 9.61 12.41 18.66
N ASP A 307 10.62 11.58 18.94
CA ASP A 307 11.82 12.03 19.65
C ASP A 307 12.80 12.77 18.75
N ILE A 308 12.90 12.37 17.48
CA ILE A 308 13.87 12.94 16.53
C ILE A 308 13.57 14.40 16.18
N GLN A 309 12.29 14.81 16.17
CA GLN A 309 11.84 16.19 15.93
C GLN A 309 12.32 17.18 16.99
N LYS A 310 12.74 16.69 18.17
CA LYS A 310 13.30 17.55 19.23
C LYS A 310 14.76 17.93 18.94
N LYS A 311 15.43 17.21 18.05
CA LYS A 311 16.86 17.36 17.76
C LYS A 311 17.13 18.05 16.42
N TYR A 312 16.33 17.76 15.41
CA TYR A 312 16.51 18.30 14.06
C TYR A 312 15.30 19.15 13.65
N SER A 313 15.55 20.25 12.95
CA SER A 313 14.53 21.16 12.43
C SER A 313 14.00 20.72 11.06
N GLU A 314 14.81 20.02 10.27
CA GLU A 314 14.42 19.43 8.98
C GLU A 314 14.87 17.98 8.90
N ILE A 315 13.93 17.08 8.61
CA ILE A 315 14.15 15.64 8.56
C ILE A 315 13.53 15.09 7.28
N VAL A 316 14.19 14.13 6.66
CA VAL A 316 13.66 13.30 5.58
C VAL A 316 13.89 11.84 5.95
N ASN A 317 12.91 10.95 5.74
CA ASN A 317 13.06 9.51 5.95
C ASN A 317 12.92 8.72 4.64
N ILE A 318 13.85 7.78 4.40
CA ILE A 318 13.78 6.80 3.31
C ILE A 318 13.79 5.41 3.95
N ASN A 319 12.62 4.79 4.02
CA ASN A 319 12.43 3.43 4.53
C ASN A 319 12.62 2.40 3.42
N ILE A 320 13.23 1.26 3.77
CA ILE A 320 13.51 0.15 2.86
C ILE A 320 12.83 -1.08 3.44
N ASP A 321 11.85 -1.62 2.71
CA ASP A 321 11.05 -2.75 3.16
C ASP A 321 10.75 -3.70 2.02
N SER A 322 10.97 -5.01 2.25
CA SER A 322 10.51 -6.06 1.35
C SER A 322 11.02 -5.88 -0.08
N ILE A 323 12.33 -5.77 -0.25
CA ILE A 323 12.99 -5.51 -1.55
C ILE A 323 13.68 -6.74 -2.13
N GLY A 324 13.77 -6.78 -3.46
CA GLY A 324 14.47 -7.80 -4.23
C GLY A 324 13.70 -9.10 -4.38
N ILE A 325 12.37 -9.06 -4.44
CA ILE A 325 11.56 -10.28 -4.58
C ILE A 325 11.68 -10.82 -6.01
N LYS A 326 12.01 -12.11 -6.15
CA LYS A 326 12.16 -12.76 -7.47
C LYS A 326 10.87 -12.72 -8.26
N GLY A 327 11.00 -12.31 -9.52
CA GLY A 327 9.88 -12.19 -10.45
C GLY A 327 9.06 -10.92 -10.26
N ASP A 328 9.36 -10.09 -9.25
CA ASP A 328 8.83 -8.74 -9.14
C ASP A 328 9.90 -7.73 -9.61
N ASN A 329 9.71 -7.21 -10.81
CA ASN A 329 10.63 -6.26 -11.42
C ASN A 329 10.22 -4.80 -11.17
N VAL A 330 9.21 -4.54 -10.33
CA VAL A 330 8.70 -3.20 -10.04
C VAL A 330 9.01 -2.85 -8.59
N LEU A 331 9.73 -1.74 -8.39
CA LEU A 331 9.92 -1.14 -7.07
C LEU A 331 8.90 -0.04 -6.86
N ALA A 332 7.98 -0.25 -5.94
CA ALA A 332 7.04 0.79 -5.54
C ALA A 332 7.68 1.76 -4.55
N ILE A 333 7.32 3.02 -4.72
CA ILE A 333 7.70 4.14 -3.85
C ILE A 333 6.41 4.69 -3.26
N ALA A 334 6.24 4.51 -1.96
CA ALA A 334 5.05 4.92 -1.23
C ALA A 334 5.35 6.05 -0.27
N GLY A 335 4.47 7.02 -0.17
CA GLY A 335 4.57 8.09 0.81
C GLY A 335 3.35 8.99 0.76
N ASP A 336 3.12 9.74 1.83
CA ASP A 336 2.06 10.74 1.84
C ASP A 336 2.40 11.81 0.80
N GLU A 337 1.56 11.98 -0.23
CA GLU A 337 1.82 12.89 -1.35
C GLU A 337 1.92 14.35 -0.88
N GLU A 338 1.14 14.76 0.12
CA GLU A 338 1.16 16.13 0.62
C GLU A 338 2.46 16.44 1.36
N VAL A 339 2.95 15.49 2.15
CA VAL A 339 4.15 15.66 2.97
C VAL A 339 5.42 15.33 2.18
N SER A 340 5.36 14.37 1.26
CA SER A 340 6.53 13.69 0.67
C SER A 340 6.58 13.80 -0.85
N GLY A 341 5.65 14.50 -1.51
CA GLY A 341 5.54 14.54 -2.98
C GLY A 341 6.82 14.92 -3.72
N LEU A 342 7.59 15.90 -3.23
CA LEU A 342 8.89 16.26 -3.80
C LEU A 342 9.91 15.13 -3.66
N LEU A 343 9.99 14.53 -2.46
CA LEU A 343 10.91 13.42 -2.18
C LEU A 343 10.58 12.21 -3.06
N ILE A 344 9.30 11.88 -3.22
CA ILE A 344 8.84 10.80 -4.10
C ILE A 344 9.27 11.09 -5.54
N THR A 345 8.99 12.30 -6.03
CA THR A 345 9.32 12.73 -7.40
C THR A 345 10.82 12.67 -7.67
N ASP A 346 11.64 13.14 -6.74
CA ASP A 346 13.10 13.14 -6.86
C ASP A 346 13.65 11.72 -6.94
N ILE A 347 13.18 10.82 -6.05
CA ILE A 347 13.63 9.43 -6.05
C ILE A 347 13.15 8.71 -7.32
N LEU A 348 11.89 8.87 -7.73
CA LEU A 348 11.36 8.26 -8.96
C LEU A 348 12.17 8.68 -10.19
N ASN A 349 12.45 9.97 -10.34
CA ASN A 349 13.23 10.50 -11.46
C ASN A 349 14.66 9.94 -11.44
N PHE A 350 15.30 9.93 -10.27
CA PHE A 350 16.65 9.40 -10.13
C PHE A 350 16.71 7.90 -10.43
N PHE A 351 15.74 7.13 -9.94
CA PHE A 351 15.67 5.68 -10.11
C PHE A 351 15.42 5.31 -11.58
N LYS A 352 14.49 6.02 -12.26
CA LYS A 352 14.24 5.86 -13.69
C LYS A 352 15.50 6.13 -14.53
N GLN A 353 16.23 7.21 -14.23
CA GLN A 353 17.50 7.53 -14.92
C GLN A 353 18.58 6.47 -14.71
N ASN A 354 18.55 5.76 -13.57
CA ASN A 354 19.50 4.73 -13.20
C ASN A 354 18.98 3.29 -13.43
N GLN A 355 17.96 3.14 -14.30
CA GLN A 355 17.43 1.85 -14.73
C GLN A 355 16.87 0.99 -13.58
N ILE A 356 16.33 1.62 -12.54
CA ILE A 356 15.44 0.98 -11.59
C ILE A 356 14.02 1.21 -12.10
N ASN A 357 13.31 0.13 -12.38
CA ASN A 357 11.91 0.20 -12.78
C ASN A 357 11.08 0.46 -11.52
N SER A 358 10.66 1.70 -11.32
CA SER A 358 9.94 2.13 -10.13
C SER A 358 8.66 2.89 -10.45
N ILE A 359 7.65 2.74 -9.60
CA ILE A 359 6.35 3.41 -9.70
C ILE A 359 6.00 4.10 -8.37
N MET A 360 5.10 5.08 -8.42
CA MET A 360 4.44 5.57 -7.21
C MET A 360 3.31 4.60 -6.84
N GLU A 361 3.19 4.24 -5.56
CA GLU A 361 2.11 3.40 -5.03
C GLU A 361 1.76 3.89 -3.63
N ASN A 362 0.53 4.31 -3.38
CA ASN A 362 0.17 4.98 -2.13
C ASN A 362 -0.83 4.18 -1.26
N THR A 363 -1.33 3.03 -1.72
CA THR A 363 -2.34 2.26 -0.97
C THR A 363 -1.83 0.98 -0.36
N ASP A 364 -0.90 0.29 -1.04
CA ASP A 364 -0.62 -1.13 -0.73
C ASP A 364 0.67 -1.37 0.05
N LEU A 365 1.50 -0.34 0.25
CA LEU A 365 2.74 -0.42 1.01
C LEU A 365 2.64 0.33 2.34
N VAL A 366 2.47 -0.42 3.42
CA VAL A 366 2.40 0.08 4.80
C VAL A 366 3.65 -0.38 5.56
N SER A 367 4.42 0.55 6.11
CA SER A 367 5.64 0.27 6.89
C SER A 367 6.04 1.48 7.75
N ASP A 368 7.23 1.48 8.37
CA ASP A 368 7.73 2.50 9.31
C ASP A 368 7.68 3.94 8.78
N HIS A 369 7.75 4.17 7.47
CA HIS A 369 7.58 5.50 6.88
C HIS A 369 6.29 6.20 7.32
N ILE A 370 5.19 5.45 7.53
CA ILE A 370 3.92 6.04 7.98
C ILE A 370 4.08 6.77 9.31
N SER A 371 4.91 6.28 10.23
CA SER A 371 5.16 6.96 11.51
C SER A 371 5.81 8.34 11.35
N PHE A 372 6.56 8.55 10.28
CA PHE A 372 7.13 9.84 9.92
C PHE A 372 6.11 10.73 9.23
N SER A 373 5.32 10.19 8.29
CA SER A 373 4.20 10.91 7.65
C SER A 373 3.16 11.38 8.67
N GLU A 374 2.76 10.52 9.62
CA GLU A 374 1.88 10.85 10.76
C GLU A 374 2.46 12.02 11.59
N ALA A 375 3.79 12.13 11.66
CA ALA A 375 4.50 13.22 12.34
C ALA A 375 4.78 14.44 11.44
N GLN A 376 4.24 14.49 10.21
CA GLN A 376 4.48 15.54 9.21
C GLN A 376 5.96 15.67 8.79
N ILE A 377 6.67 14.55 8.77
CA ILE A 377 8.05 14.44 8.28
C ILE A 377 8.00 13.81 6.87
N PRO A 378 8.58 14.44 5.84
CA PRO A 378 8.72 13.85 4.51
C PRO A 378 9.34 12.46 4.59
N SER A 379 8.61 11.46 4.11
CA SER A 379 9.03 10.08 4.21
C SER A 379 8.51 9.21 3.08
N VAL A 380 9.35 8.28 2.64
CA VAL A 380 8.97 7.28 1.65
C VAL A 380 9.31 5.87 2.11
N ASN A 381 8.60 4.89 1.57
CA ASN A 381 8.97 3.49 1.59
C ASN A 381 9.37 3.03 0.19
N LEU A 382 10.45 2.25 0.12
CA LEU A 382 10.90 1.55 -1.07
C LEU A 382 10.64 0.07 -0.86
N GLY A 383 9.75 -0.53 -1.67
CA GLY A 383 9.41 -1.95 -1.54
C GLY A 383 8.87 -2.57 -2.82
N ASN A 384 8.95 -3.89 -2.93
CA ASN A 384 8.27 -4.63 -3.99
C ASN A 384 6.78 -4.81 -3.67
N LEU A 385 5.94 -4.94 -4.70
CA LEU A 385 4.48 -5.07 -4.55
C LEU A 385 4.04 -6.49 -4.21
N LYS A 386 4.84 -7.48 -4.61
CA LYS A 386 4.52 -8.88 -4.37
C LYS A 386 4.63 -9.25 -2.89
N THR A 387 3.53 -9.64 -2.26
CA THR A 387 3.49 -9.94 -0.81
C THR A 387 3.12 -11.39 -0.45
N ASP A 388 3.05 -12.28 -1.46
CA ASP A 388 2.51 -13.65 -1.32
C ASP A 388 3.16 -14.46 -0.19
N ASN A 389 4.49 -14.41 -0.11
CA ASN A 389 5.28 -15.24 0.79
C ASN A 389 5.60 -14.55 2.13
N ILE A 390 5.37 -13.25 2.25
CA ILE A 390 5.62 -12.50 3.48
C ILE A 390 4.79 -13.07 4.63
N HIS A 391 5.36 -13.12 5.83
CA HIS A 391 4.77 -13.70 7.04
C HIS A 391 4.42 -15.19 6.94
N THR A 392 4.97 -15.90 5.95
CA THR A 392 4.84 -17.34 5.82
C THR A 392 6.18 -18.04 6.07
N THR A 393 6.16 -19.37 6.22
CA THR A 393 7.41 -20.14 6.28
C THR A 393 8.18 -20.18 4.96
N ASN A 394 7.58 -19.68 3.86
CA ASN A 394 8.26 -19.54 2.56
C ASN A 394 9.04 -18.23 2.45
N ASP A 395 8.89 -17.31 3.41
CA ASP A 395 9.69 -16.10 3.48
C ASP A 395 11.16 -16.45 3.77
N THR A 396 11.90 -16.73 2.70
CA THR A 396 13.26 -17.27 2.73
C THR A 396 14.12 -16.61 1.66
N ILE A 397 15.44 -16.68 1.84
CA ILE A 397 16.41 -16.12 0.89
C ILE A 397 16.27 -16.69 -0.54
N ALA A 398 15.64 -17.87 -0.69
CA ALA A 398 15.38 -18.47 -2.00
C ALA A 398 14.46 -17.60 -2.87
N GLU A 399 13.62 -16.78 -2.25
CA GLU A 399 12.69 -15.87 -2.90
C GLU A 399 13.33 -14.54 -3.32
N LEU A 400 14.61 -14.30 -3.01
CA LEU A 400 15.27 -13.02 -3.23
C LEU A 400 16.27 -13.01 -4.39
N ASP A 401 16.20 -11.97 -5.22
CA ASP A 401 17.24 -11.54 -6.16
C ASP A 401 18.23 -10.61 -5.45
N VAL A 402 19.30 -11.21 -4.92
CA VAL A 402 20.33 -10.48 -4.17
C VAL A 402 21.09 -9.49 -5.08
N ASP A 403 21.25 -9.79 -6.37
CA ASP A 403 21.94 -8.90 -7.30
C ASP A 403 21.12 -7.63 -7.54
N TYR A 404 19.79 -7.76 -7.61
CA TYR A 404 18.88 -6.63 -7.64
C TYR A 404 19.00 -5.77 -6.38
N ILE A 405 19.01 -6.37 -5.18
CA ILE A 405 19.18 -5.63 -3.91
C ILE A 405 20.50 -4.84 -3.92
N ILE A 406 21.59 -5.44 -4.42
CA ILE A 406 22.90 -4.76 -4.58
C ILE A 406 22.78 -3.58 -5.55
N LYS A 407 22.12 -3.77 -6.70
CA LYS A 407 21.90 -2.70 -7.69
C LYS A 407 21.12 -1.54 -7.06
N LEU A 408 19.99 -1.83 -6.41
CA LEU A 408 19.15 -0.83 -5.74
C LEU A 408 19.94 -0.08 -4.67
N THR A 409 20.71 -0.80 -3.84
CA THR A 409 21.56 -0.18 -2.80
C THR A 409 22.60 0.78 -3.39
N ASN A 410 23.17 0.44 -4.56
CA ASN A 410 24.11 1.32 -5.24
C ASN A 410 23.43 2.58 -5.78
N VAL A 411 22.25 2.44 -6.39
CA VAL A 411 21.48 3.59 -6.89
C VAL A 411 21.04 4.50 -5.75
N LEU A 412 20.58 3.93 -4.63
CA LEU A 412 20.20 4.72 -3.46
C LEU A 412 21.39 5.45 -2.82
N HIS A 413 22.56 4.82 -2.78
CA HIS A 413 23.81 5.50 -2.41
C HIS A 413 24.08 6.73 -3.29
N ASP A 414 23.99 6.56 -4.61
CA ASP A 414 24.28 7.63 -5.56
C ASP A 414 23.23 8.75 -5.47
N PHE A 415 21.96 8.41 -5.20
CA PHE A 415 20.91 9.38 -4.91
C PHE A 415 21.28 10.25 -3.71
N ILE A 416 21.62 9.64 -2.56
CA ILE A 416 21.93 10.36 -1.32
C ILE A 416 23.15 11.27 -1.49
N VAL A 417 24.16 10.82 -2.21
CA VAL A 417 25.37 11.62 -2.49
C VAL A 417 25.06 12.79 -3.42
N ASN A 418 24.24 12.59 -4.45
CA ASN A 418 23.94 13.61 -5.45
C ASN A 418 22.87 14.61 -5.00
N SER A 419 21.99 14.24 -4.07
CA SER A 419 20.91 15.09 -3.54
C SER A 419 21.33 15.91 -2.31
N GLN A 420 22.62 15.93 -1.95
CA GLN A 420 23.14 16.66 -0.78
C GLN A 420 22.74 18.15 -0.73
N SER A 421 22.49 18.78 -1.87
CA SER A 421 22.07 20.18 -1.95
C SER A 421 20.57 20.38 -2.17
N SER A 422 19.85 19.36 -2.66
CA SER A 422 18.46 19.49 -3.12
C SER A 422 17.44 18.74 -2.27
N ILE A 423 17.84 17.73 -1.47
CA ILE A 423 16.86 16.91 -0.73
C ILE A 423 16.02 17.71 0.29
N PHE A 424 16.53 18.88 0.70
CA PHE A 424 15.85 19.84 1.56
C PHE A 424 15.54 21.17 0.84
N SER A 425 15.85 21.30 -0.45
CA SER A 425 15.65 22.56 -1.17
C SER A 425 14.16 22.81 -1.39
N LYS A 426 13.69 23.98 -0.96
CA LYS A 426 12.29 24.42 -1.05
C LYS A 426 11.94 25.16 -2.36
N GLU A 427 12.68 24.92 -3.44
CA GLU A 427 12.41 25.54 -4.75
C GLU A 427 11.88 24.44 -5.70
N ASP A 428 10.64 24.39 -6.18
CA ASP A 428 9.46 25.25 -6.08
C ASP A 428 8.35 24.56 -5.26
N ILE A 429 8.02 25.11 -4.09
CA ILE A 429 6.64 25.06 -3.56
C ILE A 429 6.25 26.49 -3.23
N ASN A 430 5.76 27.22 -4.23
CA ASN A 430 4.77 28.24 -3.93
C ASN A 430 3.48 27.51 -3.56
N GLN A 431 3.03 27.77 -2.32
CA GLN A 431 1.85 27.23 -1.65
C GLN A 431 2.07 25.87 -1.00
N HIS A 432 2.43 25.89 0.29
CA HIS A 432 1.87 25.06 1.36
C HIS A 432 2.87 24.95 2.52
N ALA A 433 2.95 26.03 3.30
CA ALA A 433 3.44 25.96 4.67
C ALA A 433 2.73 27.05 5.47
N VAL A 434 1.47 26.79 5.81
CA VAL A 434 0.77 27.51 6.88
C VAL A 434 0.18 26.47 7.83
N ASN A 435 0.85 26.34 8.97
CA ASN A 435 0.42 25.78 10.26
C ASN A 435 -0.96 25.12 10.31
N LYS A 436 -1.01 23.79 10.44
CA LYS A 436 -2.19 23.04 10.88
C LYS A 436 -2.33 23.12 12.40
N ASN A 437 -3.47 23.61 12.88
CA ASN A 437 -4.12 23.08 14.07
C ASN A 437 -5.44 22.44 13.61
N GLU A 438 -5.65 21.20 14.08
CA GLU A 438 -6.85 20.36 13.98
C GLU A 438 -7.37 20.08 12.56
N GLU A 439 -6.79 19.06 11.91
CA GLU A 439 -7.50 18.30 10.88
C GLU A 439 -8.46 17.30 11.53
N ILE A 440 -9.70 17.31 11.05
CA ILE A 440 -10.66 16.24 11.29
C ILE A 440 -10.40 15.21 10.19
N GLU A 441 -9.87 14.07 10.61
CA GLU A 441 -9.82 12.83 9.84
C GLU A 441 -11.15 12.62 9.10
N TYR A 442 -11.10 12.30 7.80
CA TYR A 442 -12.24 11.74 7.10
C TYR A 442 -12.61 10.43 7.81
N VAL A 443 -13.61 10.51 8.69
CA VAL A 443 -14.13 9.34 9.38
C VAL A 443 -14.68 8.39 8.31
N GLU A 444 -14.22 7.14 8.32
CA GLU A 444 -14.77 6.01 7.53
C GLU A 444 -16.20 5.64 7.97
N ASP A 445 -17.03 6.63 8.28
CA ASP A 445 -18.42 6.44 8.69
C ASP A 445 -19.32 6.50 7.46
N GLU A 446 -19.91 5.35 7.12
CA GLU A 446 -20.86 5.17 6.02
C GLU A 446 -22.06 6.14 6.11
N HIS A 447 -22.45 6.55 7.32
CA HIS A 447 -23.49 7.56 7.53
C HIS A 447 -23.05 8.94 7.00
N ILE A 448 -21.79 9.31 7.20
CA ILE A 448 -21.21 10.58 6.71
C ILE A 448 -21.07 10.53 5.18
N MET A 449 -20.68 9.39 4.61
CA MET A 449 -20.61 9.22 3.15
C MET A 449 -21.98 9.29 2.49
N ASN A 450 -23.01 8.68 3.08
CA ASN A 450 -24.39 8.74 2.56
C ASN A 450 -24.96 10.15 2.63
N LEU A 451 -24.80 10.84 3.77
CA LEU A 451 -25.22 12.25 3.89
C LEU A 451 -24.45 13.15 2.92
N HIS A 452 -23.17 12.89 2.68
CA HIS A 452 -22.37 13.60 1.70
C HIS A 452 -22.86 13.34 0.27
N SER A 453 -23.23 12.09 -0.06
CA SER A 453 -23.77 11.69 -1.37
C SER A 453 -25.16 12.32 -1.63
N GLU A 454 -26.07 12.24 -0.67
CA GLU A 454 -27.39 12.89 -0.72
C GLU A 454 -27.25 14.41 -0.87
N ALA A 455 -26.32 15.02 -0.12
CA ALA A 455 -26.06 16.44 -0.25
C ALA A 455 -25.44 16.81 -1.60
N LYS A 456 -24.77 15.89 -2.29
CA LYS A 456 -24.19 16.13 -3.61
C LYS A 456 -25.24 16.06 -4.73
N GLU A 457 -26.37 15.39 -4.48
CA GLU A 457 -27.46 15.28 -5.44
C GLU A 457 -27.99 16.66 -5.88
N GLY A 458 -28.10 16.86 -7.20
CA GLY A 458 -28.57 18.11 -7.80
C GLY A 458 -27.56 19.28 -7.82
N LEU A 459 -26.38 19.13 -7.20
CA LEU A 459 -25.36 20.17 -7.18
C LEU A 459 -24.68 20.32 -8.57
N PRO A 460 -24.67 21.51 -9.20
CA PRO A 460 -24.07 21.67 -10.53
C PRO A 460 -22.55 21.48 -10.51
N PHE A 461 -21.96 20.95 -11.60
CA PHE A 461 -20.50 20.86 -11.74
C PHE A 461 -19.80 22.20 -11.47
N GLY A 462 -18.67 22.15 -10.77
CA GLY A 462 -17.96 23.36 -10.37
C GLY A 462 -18.68 24.17 -9.30
N SER A 463 -19.65 23.57 -8.61
CA SER A 463 -20.33 24.18 -7.47
C SER A 463 -20.04 23.42 -6.19
N TYR A 464 -20.14 24.14 -5.08
CA TYR A 464 -20.04 23.60 -3.73
C TYR A 464 -21.16 24.18 -2.87
N LYS A 465 -21.50 23.48 -1.79
CA LYS A 465 -22.30 24.01 -0.69
C LYS A 465 -21.73 23.55 0.64
N ILE A 466 -21.97 24.32 1.69
CA ILE A 466 -21.56 23.92 3.04
C ILE A 466 -22.76 23.33 3.76
N ILE A 467 -22.67 22.08 4.20
CA ILE A 467 -23.68 21.43 5.05
C ILE A 467 -23.18 21.36 6.50
N MET A 468 -24.08 21.05 7.43
CA MET A 468 -23.70 20.76 8.81
C MET A 468 -23.72 19.25 9.02
N LEU A 469 -22.57 18.67 9.34
CA LEU A 469 -22.43 17.28 9.76
C LEU A 469 -21.94 17.27 11.20
N GLU A 470 -22.70 16.65 12.10
CA GLU A 470 -22.37 16.56 13.53
C GLU A 470 -22.03 17.92 14.20
N ASN A 471 -22.77 18.97 13.84
CA ASN A 471 -22.53 20.37 14.28
C ASN A 471 -21.22 21.01 13.78
N LYS A 472 -20.58 20.43 12.76
CA LYS A 472 -19.42 21.00 12.08
C LYS A 472 -19.76 21.34 10.62
N PRO A 473 -19.24 22.46 10.07
CA PRO A 473 -19.45 22.80 8.67
C PRO A 473 -18.62 21.89 7.76
N PHE A 474 -19.23 21.34 6.73
CA PHE A 474 -18.61 20.41 5.79
C PHE A 474 -18.89 20.82 4.33
N PRO A 475 -17.87 21.04 3.49
CA PRO A 475 -18.03 21.34 2.08
C PRO A 475 -18.40 20.08 1.29
N VAL A 476 -19.49 20.18 0.51
CA VAL A 476 -19.88 19.18 -0.48
C VAL A 476 -19.64 19.78 -1.85
N ILE A 477 -18.91 19.06 -2.70
CA ILE A 477 -18.42 19.59 -3.98
C ILE A 477 -18.76 18.66 -5.14
N GLN A 478 -19.28 19.24 -6.23
CA GLN A 478 -19.47 18.53 -7.49
C GLN A 478 -18.24 18.66 -8.40
N LYS A 479 -17.36 17.66 -8.28
CA LYS A 479 -16.09 17.56 -9.01
C LYS A 479 -16.14 16.82 -10.35
N SER A 480 -17.29 16.22 -10.68
CA SER A 480 -17.48 15.53 -11.96
C SER A 480 -18.70 16.07 -12.69
N GLY A 481 -18.58 16.28 -14.00
CA GLY A 481 -19.63 16.87 -14.82
C GLY A 481 -19.78 16.14 -16.15
N GLU A 482 -21.03 15.96 -16.58
CA GLU A 482 -21.37 15.44 -17.91
C GLU A 482 -21.98 16.56 -18.76
N PHE A 483 -21.46 16.74 -19.98
CA PHE A 483 -21.90 17.79 -20.89
C PHE A 483 -22.15 17.25 -22.28
N ASN A 484 -23.34 17.51 -22.81
CA ASN A 484 -23.77 17.08 -24.14
C ASN A 484 -23.64 18.18 -25.21
N ASN A 485 -22.96 19.29 -24.88
CA ASN A 485 -22.65 20.35 -25.84
C ASN A 485 -21.31 21.02 -25.47
N LEU A 486 -20.54 21.42 -26.49
CA LEU A 486 -19.22 22.03 -26.29
C LEU A 486 -19.30 23.47 -25.74
N GLN A 487 -20.41 24.18 -25.96
CA GLN A 487 -20.54 25.55 -25.47
C GLN A 487 -20.53 25.60 -23.94
N SER A 488 -21.22 24.67 -23.27
CA SER A 488 -21.20 24.56 -21.81
C SER A 488 -19.81 24.30 -21.24
N ILE A 489 -18.93 23.63 -21.99
CA ILE A 489 -17.54 23.45 -21.59
C ILE A 489 -16.76 24.74 -21.81
N LYS A 490 -16.92 25.40 -22.97
CA LYS A 490 -16.25 26.68 -23.30
C LYS A 490 -16.63 27.80 -22.33
N ASP A 491 -17.84 27.76 -21.78
CA ASP A 491 -18.30 28.70 -20.77
C ASP A 491 -17.58 28.51 -19.42
N ILE A 492 -16.97 27.33 -19.18
CA ILE A 492 -16.23 26.99 -17.97
C ILE A 492 -14.71 27.08 -18.22
N TYR A 493 -14.23 26.44 -19.28
CA TYR A 493 -12.84 26.38 -19.71
C TYR A 493 -12.70 27.05 -21.08
N THR A 494 -12.56 28.38 -21.08
CA THR A 494 -12.56 29.21 -22.31
C THR A 494 -11.44 28.84 -23.29
N ASP A 495 -10.34 28.31 -22.78
CA ASP A 495 -9.15 27.98 -23.57
C ASP A 495 -9.11 26.52 -24.03
N MET A 496 -10.13 25.72 -23.68
CA MET A 496 -10.25 24.33 -24.15
C MET A 496 -10.72 24.30 -25.61
N LYS A 497 -9.98 23.58 -26.47
CA LYS A 497 -10.14 23.63 -27.94
C LYS A 497 -10.64 22.31 -28.53
N LEU A 498 -11.67 21.72 -27.93
CA LEU A 498 -12.29 20.50 -28.44
C LEU A 498 -13.02 20.75 -29.77
N PRO A 499 -12.89 19.87 -30.77
CA PRO A 499 -13.54 20.04 -32.06
C PRO A 499 -15.02 19.63 -32.03
N GLU A 500 -15.88 20.39 -32.73
CA GLU A 500 -17.31 20.03 -32.92
C GLU A 500 -17.49 18.81 -33.82
N GLU A 501 -16.59 18.64 -34.79
CA GLU A 501 -16.53 17.49 -35.68
C GLU A 501 -15.10 16.98 -35.78
N TYR A 502 -14.93 15.66 -35.74
CA TYR A 502 -13.64 14.99 -35.85
C TYR A 502 -13.79 13.74 -36.72
N ASN A 503 -13.07 13.70 -37.85
CA ASN A 503 -13.06 12.56 -38.79
C ASN A 503 -14.46 12.03 -39.18
N GLY A 504 -15.42 12.94 -39.39
CA GLY A 504 -16.79 12.62 -39.80
C GLY A 504 -17.73 12.24 -38.65
N TYR A 505 -17.26 12.30 -37.40
CA TYR A 505 -18.08 12.17 -36.20
C TYR A 505 -18.33 13.54 -35.58
N SER A 506 -19.53 13.78 -35.08
CA SER A 506 -19.86 14.97 -34.31
C SER A 506 -19.73 14.72 -32.82
N PHE A 507 -19.31 15.76 -32.09
CA PHE A 507 -19.27 15.74 -30.64
C PHE A 507 -20.64 15.34 -30.08
N TRP A 508 -20.64 14.39 -29.16
CA TRP A 508 -21.86 13.96 -28.49
C TRP A 508 -21.84 14.32 -27.01
N LYS A 509 -20.76 13.97 -26.31
CA LYS A 509 -20.68 14.06 -24.87
C LYS A 509 -19.23 14.20 -24.39
N VAL A 510 -19.05 14.91 -23.28
CA VAL A 510 -17.83 14.83 -22.47
C VAL A 510 -18.19 14.56 -21.01
N ILE A 511 -17.36 13.77 -20.34
CA ILE A 511 -17.34 13.67 -18.88
C ILE A 511 -16.00 14.23 -18.41
N ILE A 512 -16.04 15.21 -17.52
CA ILE A 512 -14.85 15.85 -16.94
C ILE A 512 -14.84 15.53 -15.45
N SER A 513 -13.68 15.09 -14.94
CA SER A 513 -13.41 15.04 -13.50
C SER A 513 -12.28 15.99 -13.15
N ASP A 514 -12.46 16.69 -12.03
CA ASP A 514 -11.55 17.69 -11.51
C ASP A 514 -11.08 17.28 -10.11
N ASN A 515 -9.78 17.40 -9.86
CA ASN A 515 -9.16 16.99 -8.60
C ASN A 515 -8.88 18.17 -7.64
N THR A 516 -9.61 19.29 -7.77
CA THR A 516 -9.48 20.45 -6.88
C THR A 516 -9.53 20.01 -5.42
N HIS A 517 -8.51 20.35 -4.65
CA HIS A 517 -8.37 19.93 -3.26
C HIS A 517 -9.36 20.67 -2.35
N VAL A 518 -9.64 20.07 -1.19
CA VAL A 518 -10.52 20.64 -0.17
C VAL A 518 -9.87 20.44 1.18
N LYS A 519 -9.69 21.51 1.93
CA LYS A 519 -9.13 21.48 3.29
C LYS A 519 -10.03 22.25 4.23
N ILE A 520 -10.07 21.86 5.51
CA ILE A 520 -10.81 22.59 6.54
C ILE A 520 -9.86 22.80 7.70
N TYR A 521 -9.66 24.05 8.11
CA TYR A 521 -8.78 24.42 9.22
C TYR A 521 -9.38 25.60 9.99
N ASP A 522 -9.49 25.49 11.30
CA ASP A 522 -9.87 26.58 12.20
C ASP A 522 -11.17 27.34 11.82
N GLY A 523 -12.16 26.62 11.27
CA GLY A 523 -13.42 27.19 10.77
C GLY A 523 -13.31 27.93 9.43
N ILE A 524 -12.18 27.79 8.75
CA ILE A 524 -11.92 28.20 7.37
C ILE A 524 -11.97 26.94 6.49
N ILE A 525 -12.67 27.03 5.38
CA ILE A 525 -12.78 25.99 4.36
C ILE A 525 -11.99 26.46 3.14
N GLU A 526 -10.98 25.69 2.75
CA GLU A 526 -10.21 25.87 1.53
C GLU A 526 -10.75 24.96 0.42
N ILE A 527 -11.04 25.52 -0.74
CA ILE A 527 -11.46 24.79 -1.95
C ILE A 527 -10.58 25.29 -3.10
N GLY A 528 -9.59 24.50 -3.52
CA GLY A 528 -8.56 24.97 -4.44
C GLY A 528 -7.82 26.16 -3.85
N THR A 529 -7.85 27.31 -4.51
CA THR A 529 -7.26 28.57 -4.00
C THR A 529 -8.23 29.43 -3.19
N LEU A 530 -9.50 29.03 -3.07
CA LEU A 530 -10.53 29.79 -2.37
C LEU A 530 -10.51 29.50 -0.87
N LEU A 531 -10.39 30.53 -0.05
CA LEU A 531 -10.50 30.44 1.41
C LEU A 531 -11.82 31.03 1.90
N ILE A 532 -12.60 30.24 2.66
CA ILE A 532 -13.96 30.58 3.07
C ILE A 532 -14.05 30.54 4.59
N ASP A 533 -14.27 31.69 5.23
CA ASP A 533 -14.48 31.73 6.68
C ASP A 533 -15.96 31.51 7.08
N LYS A 534 -16.22 31.26 8.36
CA LYS A 534 -17.57 31.05 8.93
C LYS A 534 -18.57 32.20 8.71
N LYS A 535 -18.13 33.42 8.39
CA LYS A 535 -19.00 34.56 8.07
C LYS A 535 -19.30 34.67 6.58
N SER A 536 -18.59 33.90 5.75
CA SER A 536 -18.57 34.01 4.29
C SER A 536 -19.48 33.00 3.59
N TYR A 537 -20.09 32.06 4.33
CA TYR A 537 -21.03 31.10 3.77
C TYR A 537 -22.34 30.98 4.57
N GLU A 538 -23.40 30.58 3.87
CA GLU A 538 -24.69 30.19 4.44
C GLU A 538 -24.85 28.67 4.26
N ILE A 539 -25.32 27.98 5.31
CA ILE A 539 -25.51 26.53 5.26
C ILE A 539 -26.58 26.17 4.22
N GLY A 540 -26.25 25.21 3.35
CA GLY A 540 -27.09 24.72 2.27
C GLY A 540 -27.15 25.63 1.04
N LYS A 541 -26.56 26.83 1.09
CA LYS A 541 -26.48 27.72 -0.07
C LYS A 541 -25.42 27.24 -1.05
N GLU A 542 -25.75 27.31 -2.33
CA GLU A 542 -24.86 26.92 -3.42
C GLU A 542 -23.95 28.07 -3.84
N TYR A 543 -22.69 27.73 -4.08
CA TYR A 543 -21.63 28.63 -4.50
C TYR A 543 -20.90 28.02 -5.68
N LYS A 544 -20.34 28.86 -6.55
CA LYS A 544 -19.46 28.42 -7.65
C LYS A 544 -18.01 28.46 -7.20
N MET A 545 -17.24 27.45 -7.56
CA MET A 545 -15.78 27.48 -7.40
C MET A 545 -15.11 28.10 -8.62
N VAL A 546 -13.85 28.49 -8.44
CA VAL A 546 -12.97 28.84 -9.55
C VAL A 546 -12.36 27.53 -10.04
N LEU A 547 -12.72 27.11 -11.25
CA LEU A 547 -12.17 25.93 -11.89
C LEU A 547 -10.92 26.28 -12.68
N ASP A 548 -9.89 25.44 -12.60
CA ASP A 548 -8.68 25.54 -13.40
C ASP A 548 -8.50 24.25 -14.20
N ARG A 549 -8.31 24.37 -15.52
CA ARG A 549 -8.09 23.23 -16.41
C ARG A 549 -6.90 22.35 -15.98
N LYS A 550 -5.94 22.91 -15.23
CA LYS A 550 -4.81 22.15 -14.67
C LYS A 550 -5.23 21.11 -13.63
N ASN A 551 -6.38 21.30 -12.99
CA ASN A 551 -6.90 20.38 -11.98
C ASN A 551 -7.71 19.24 -12.62
N ILE A 552 -7.98 19.30 -13.93
CA ILE A 552 -8.67 18.22 -14.64
C ILE A 552 -7.77 17.00 -14.67
N ASN A 553 -8.18 15.93 -13.97
CA ASN A 553 -7.44 14.68 -13.90
C ASN A 553 -7.97 13.62 -14.88
N ARG A 554 -9.23 13.73 -15.33
CA ARG A 554 -9.82 12.82 -16.33
C ARG A 554 -10.79 13.54 -17.27
N VAL A 555 -10.70 13.20 -18.54
CA VAL A 555 -11.66 13.61 -19.58
C VAL A 555 -12.04 12.42 -20.44
N SER A 556 -13.32 12.08 -20.48
CA SER A 556 -13.89 11.08 -21.39
C SER A 556 -14.73 11.76 -22.46
N LEU A 557 -14.25 11.77 -23.69
CA LEU A 557 -14.91 12.37 -24.86
C LEU A 557 -15.63 11.30 -25.67
N THR A 558 -16.85 11.59 -26.13
CA THR A 558 -17.58 10.72 -27.05
C THR A 558 -18.01 11.48 -28.29
N TYR A 559 -17.71 10.89 -29.45
CA TYR A 559 -18.09 11.38 -30.77
C TYR A 559 -18.93 10.33 -31.50
N ARG A 560 -19.95 10.75 -32.25
CA ARG A 560 -20.90 9.87 -32.96
C ARG A 560 -21.13 10.29 -34.40
N MET A 561 -21.45 9.36 -35.29
CA MET A 561 -21.83 9.69 -36.67
C MET A 561 -23.26 10.26 -36.77
N ASN A 562 -23.50 11.20 -37.70
CA ASN A 562 -24.78 11.91 -37.86
C ASN A 562 -25.84 11.18 -38.72
N SER A 563 -25.64 9.92 -39.13
CA SER A 563 -26.59 9.23 -40.03
C SER A 563 -27.75 8.56 -39.28
N ILE A 564 -28.89 8.39 -39.95
CA ILE A 564 -30.25 8.18 -39.38
C ILE A 564 -30.44 6.80 -38.70
N GLU A 565 -29.46 5.89 -38.73
CA GLU A 565 -29.54 4.59 -38.06
C GLU A 565 -28.23 4.33 -37.32
N ASP A 566 -28.25 4.38 -35.98
CA ASP A 566 -27.14 4.28 -35.02
C ASP A 566 -25.97 3.36 -35.45
N LYS A 567 -24.98 3.93 -36.15
CA LYS A 567 -23.78 3.23 -36.61
C LYS A 567 -22.54 4.06 -36.28
N GLY A 568 -21.88 3.70 -35.18
CA GLY A 568 -20.54 4.14 -34.82
C GLY A 568 -20.48 5.35 -33.89
N ALA A 569 -20.04 5.12 -32.67
CA ALA A 569 -19.46 6.11 -31.77
C ALA A 569 -18.06 5.67 -31.38
N PHE A 570 -17.20 6.62 -31.05
CA PHE A 570 -15.95 6.33 -30.39
C PHE A 570 -15.80 7.15 -29.11
N VAL A 571 -15.08 6.59 -28.15
CA VAL A 571 -14.68 7.23 -26.90
C VAL A 571 -13.17 7.37 -26.86
N ILE A 572 -12.74 8.51 -26.33
CA ILE A 572 -11.37 8.77 -25.94
C ILE A 572 -11.42 9.17 -24.47
N ASP A 573 -10.90 8.32 -23.60
CA ASP A 573 -10.73 8.60 -22.17
C ASP A 573 -9.27 8.92 -21.91
N ILE A 574 -9.00 10.11 -21.37
CA ILE A 574 -7.65 10.60 -21.10
C ILE A 574 -7.55 10.93 -19.62
N THR A 575 -6.57 10.33 -18.96
CA THR A 575 -6.28 10.53 -17.53
C THR A 575 -4.87 11.04 -17.35
N GLN A 576 -4.69 12.02 -16.45
CA GLN A 576 -3.37 12.39 -15.95
C GLN A 576 -2.95 11.35 -14.92
N SER A 577 -1.81 10.69 -15.16
CA SER A 577 -1.17 9.78 -14.20
C SER A 577 -2.09 8.72 -13.58
N PHE A 578 -2.72 7.89 -14.42
CA PHE A 578 -3.38 6.65 -13.98
C PHE A 578 -2.66 5.46 -14.60
N GLN A 579 -2.12 4.54 -13.80
CA GLN A 579 -1.69 3.24 -14.32
C GLN A 579 -2.92 2.36 -14.53
N PHE A 580 -2.98 1.65 -15.65
CA PHE A 580 -3.98 0.60 -15.85
C PHE A 580 -3.71 -0.56 -14.88
N ASN A 581 -4.10 -0.40 -13.61
CA ASN A 581 -4.24 -1.53 -12.70
C ASN A 581 -5.41 -2.36 -13.20
N SER A 582 -5.13 -3.56 -13.66
CA SER A 582 -6.17 -4.47 -14.12
C SER A 582 -5.74 -5.91 -13.94
N GLU A 583 -6.10 -6.45 -12.78
CA GLU A 583 -6.70 -7.78 -12.79
C GLU A 583 -7.99 -7.65 -13.61
N TYR A 584 -7.92 -8.01 -14.88
CA TYR A 584 -9.13 -8.15 -15.67
C TYR A 584 -9.87 -9.41 -15.18
N PRO A 585 -11.22 -9.44 -15.21
CA PRO A 585 -11.98 -10.66 -14.97
C PRO A 585 -11.42 -11.82 -15.79
N GLU A 586 -11.51 -13.08 -15.30
CA GLU A 586 -10.98 -14.28 -16.00
C GLU A 586 -11.43 -14.42 -17.47
N GLU A 587 -12.50 -13.72 -17.86
CA GLU A 587 -13.09 -13.74 -19.18
C GLU A 587 -12.41 -12.80 -20.19
N LEU A 588 -11.53 -11.90 -19.74
CA LEU A 588 -10.80 -10.97 -20.62
C LEU A 588 -9.33 -11.38 -20.77
N GLU A 589 -8.80 -11.18 -21.97
CA GLU A 589 -7.41 -11.38 -22.34
C GLU A 589 -6.82 -10.08 -22.88
N THR A 590 -5.49 -9.96 -22.86
CA THR A 590 -4.78 -8.81 -23.42
C THR A 590 -3.90 -9.21 -24.59
N LYS A 591 -3.81 -8.34 -25.60
CA LYS A 591 -2.84 -8.46 -26.70
C LYS A 591 -2.21 -7.10 -26.98
N THR A 592 -0.88 -7.06 -27.08
CA THR A 592 -0.16 -5.82 -27.36
C THR A 592 0.13 -5.65 -28.84
N MET A 593 0.09 -4.41 -29.33
CA MET A 593 0.53 -4.03 -30.66
C MET A 593 1.27 -2.68 -30.62
N THR A 594 2.03 -2.37 -31.67
CA THR A 594 2.77 -1.11 -31.77
C THR A 594 2.40 -0.39 -33.06
N LEU A 595 2.01 0.89 -32.95
CA LEU A 595 1.64 1.76 -34.06
C LEU A 595 2.18 3.16 -33.79
N ASN A 596 2.80 3.80 -34.79
CA ASN A 596 3.34 5.17 -34.68
C ASN A 596 4.20 5.40 -33.42
N ASP A 597 5.09 4.44 -33.12
CA ASP A 597 5.98 4.44 -31.94
C ASP A 597 5.27 4.41 -30.56
N LEU A 598 3.96 4.16 -30.54
CA LEU A 598 3.18 3.94 -29.32
C LEU A 598 2.82 2.46 -29.17
N LYS A 599 2.88 1.97 -27.93
CA LYS A 599 2.47 0.61 -27.57
C LYS A 599 1.02 0.63 -27.08
N TYR A 600 0.17 -0.09 -27.79
CA TYR A 600 -1.24 -0.27 -27.45
C TYR A 600 -1.46 -1.66 -26.81
N THR A 601 -2.25 -1.70 -25.75
CA THR A 601 -2.74 -2.91 -25.10
C THR A 601 -4.22 -3.06 -25.40
N LEU A 602 -4.56 -4.07 -26.20
CA LEU A 602 -5.93 -4.43 -26.54
C LEU A 602 -6.48 -5.36 -25.47
N VAL A 603 -7.57 -4.98 -24.82
CA VAL A 603 -8.30 -5.81 -23.86
C VAL A 603 -9.51 -6.39 -24.59
N TYR A 604 -9.70 -7.71 -24.57
CA TYR A 604 -10.78 -8.35 -25.32
C TYR A 604 -11.34 -9.56 -24.57
N ASP A 605 -12.60 -9.89 -24.84
CA ASP A 605 -13.25 -11.07 -24.27
C ASP A 605 -12.74 -12.35 -24.94
N LYS A 606 -12.28 -13.31 -24.14
CA LYS A 606 -11.67 -14.55 -24.61
C LYS A 606 -12.62 -15.41 -25.44
N ASN A 607 -13.92 -15.36 -25.15
CA ASN A 607 -14.97 -16.17 -25.76
C ASN A 607 -15.56 -15.48 -26.99
N THR A 608 -15.94 -14.20 -26.85
CA THR A 608 -16.61 -13.45 -27.92
C THR A 608 -15.64 -12.78 -28.88
N LYS A 609 -14.36 -12.66 -28.51
CA LYS A 609 -13.29 -11.98 -29.25
C LYS A 609 -13.51 -10.47 -29.44
N ILE A 610 -14.55 -9.90 -28.81
CA ILE A 610 -14.85 -8.48 -28.85
C ILE A 610 -13.83 -7.70 -28.04
N VAL A 611 -13.30 -6.61 -28.58
CA VAL A 611 -12.36 -5.71 -27.90
C VAL A 611 -13.14 -4.81 -26.94
N TRP A 612 -12.82 -4.86 -25.66
CA TRP A 612 -13.44 -4.03 -24.63
C TRP A 612 -12.74 -2.69 -24.46
N ASP A 613 -11.43 -2.64 -24.71
CA ASP A 613 -10.64 -1.44 -24.49
C ASP A 613 -9.32 -1.46 -25.28
N ILE A 614 -8.80 -0.28 -25.59
CA ILE A 614 -7.53 -0.09 -26.32
C ILE A 614 -6.74 0.97 -25.57
N ASN A 615 -5.71 0.51 -24.86
CA ASN A 615 -4.99 1.31 -23.88
C ASN A 615 -3.60 1.68 -24.36
N THR A 616 -3.21 2.94 -24.22
CA THR A 616 -1.85 3.42 -24.50
C THR A 616 -1.46 4.52 -23.52
N GLU A 617 -0.16 4.73 -23.37
CA GLU A 617 0.37 5.93 -22.71
C GLU A 617 0.95 6.87 -23.76
N LYS A 618 0.75 8.18 -23.57
CA LYS A 618 1.28 9.21 -24.46
C LYS A 618 1.96 10.30 -23.62
N GLU A 619 3.24 10.53 -23.91
CA GLU A 619 4.00 11.65 -23.37
C GLU A 619 3.74 12.91 -24.20
N VAL A 620 3.37 14.01 -23.54
CA VAL A 620 3.22 15.35 -24.14
C VAL A 620 3.81 16.37 -23.17
N GLY A 621 4.91 17.02 -23.57
CA GLY A 621 5.68 17.88 -22.68
C GLY A 621 6.36 17.07 -21.57
N SER A 622 6.17 17.46 -20.31
CA SER A 622 6.68 16.74 -19.13
C SER A 622 5.68 15.74 -18.53
N ASN A 623 4.49 15.62 -19.10
CA ASN A 623 3.38 14.85 -18.54
C ASN A 623 3.12 13.56 -19.33
N ILE A 624 2.76 12.50 -18.61
CA ILE A 624 2.34 11.22 -19.18
C ILE A 624 0.83 11.11 -19.01
N TYR A 625 0.14 10.84 -20.11
CA TYR A 625 -1.31 10.66 -20.15
C TYR A 625 -1.63 9.21 -20.49
N SER A 626 -2.52 8.62 -19.71
CA SER A 626 -3.07 7.30 -20.01
C SER A 626 -4.34 7.47 -20.83
N VAL A 627 -4.40 6.78 -21.95
CA VAL A 627 -5.45 6.94 -22.97
C VAL A 627 -6.10 5.59 -23.22
N SER A 628 -7.42 5.55 -23.04
CA SER A 628 -8.28 4.44 -23.40
C SER A 628 -9.13 4.84 -24.62
N LEU A 629 -9.21 3.96 -25.61
CA LEU A 629 -10.00 4.13 -26.82
C LEU A 629 -11.03 3.01 -26.95
N LEU A 630 -12.25 3.38 -27.29
CA LEU A 630 -13.33 2.44 -27.58
C LEU A 630 -14.08 2.86 -28.84
N LYS A 631 -14.46 1.91 -29.69
CA LYS A 631 -15.32 2.16 -30.86
C LYS A 631 -16.44 1.13 -30.89
N GLY A 632 -17.67 1.59 -31.12
CA GLY A 632 -18.81 0.69 -31.12
C GLY A 632 -20.14 1.35 -31.43
N GLY A 633 -21.22 0.58 -31.27
CA GLY A 633 -22.59 1.08 -31.33
C GLY A 633 -23.07 1.54 -29.96
N ILE A 634 -23.90 2.57 -29.91
CA ILE A 634 -24.59 2.96 -28.67
C ILE A 634 -25.78 2.03 -28.49
N ILE A 635 -25.86 1.39 -27.33
CA ILE A 635 -27.00 0.55 -26.92
C ILE A 635 -27.60 1.11 -25.63
N THR A 636 -28.90 0.92 -25.46
CA THR A 636 -29.58 1.21 -24.19
C THR A 636 -29.65 -0.07 -23.37
N VAL A 637 -29.21 -0.01 -22.12
CA VAL A 637 -29.33 -1.09 -21.14
C VAL A 637 -30.09 -0.61 -19.92
N ASP A 638 -30.93 -1.50 -19.37
CA ASP A 638 -31.67 -1.23 -18.14
C ASP A 638 -30.75 -1.46 -16.94
N HIS A 639 -30.65 -0.46 -16.06
CA HIS A 639 -29.87 -0.50 -14.82
C HIS A 639 -30.60 0.25 -13.71
N ASP A 640 -30.92 -0.43 -12.60
CA ASP A 640 -31.56 0.12 -11.39
C ASP A 640 -32.76 1.04 -11.68
N ASN A 641 -33.74 0.54 -12.43
CA ASN A 641 -34.96 1.26 -12.85
C ASN A 641 -34.70 2.49 -13.74
N SER A 642 -33.52 2.62 -14.32
CA SER A 642 -33.15 3.65 -15.29
C SER A 642 -32.65 3.03 -16.60
N GLN A 643 -32.72 3.80 -17.69
CA GLN A 643 -32.16 3.43 -18.98
C GLN A 643 -30.86 4.21 -19.19
N ILE A 644 -29.74 3.49 -19.26
CA ILE A 644 -28.43 4.09 -19.52
C ILE A 644 -27.96 3.70 -20.93
N GLN A 645 -27.28 4.64 -21.59
CA GLN A 645 -26.67 4.41 -22.90
C GLN A 645 -25.21 4.05 -22.72
N VAL A 646 -24.81 2.88 -23.22
CA VAL A 646 -23.44 2.38 -23.18
C VAL A 646 -22.93 2.11 -24.59
N ILE A 647 -21.62 2.13 -24.78
CA ILE A 647 -21.01 1.79 -26.06
C ILE A 647 -20.66 0.32 -26.05
N LYS A 648 -21.28 -0.44 -26.95
CA LYS A 648 -20.92 -1.82 -27.22
C LYS A 648 -19.95 -1.86 -28.37
N SER A 649 -18.73 -2.32 -28.08
CA SER A 649 -17.66 -2.39 -29.07
C SER A 649 -18.07 -3.18 -30.32
N ASP A 650 -17.68 -2.66 -31.48
CA ASP A 650 -17.82 -3.32 -32.78
C ASP A 650 -16.48 -3.86 -33.32
N LEU A 651 -15.42 -3.80 -32.52
CA LEU A 651 -14.10 -4.29 -32.86
C LEU A 651 -13.89 -5.72 -32.36
N SER A 652 -13.27 -6.56 -33.18
CA SER A 652 -12.87 -7.93 -32.85
C SER A 652 -11.36 -8.09 -32.92
N ILE A 653 -10.78 -8.83 -31.97
CA ILE A 653 -9.33 -9.11 -31.94
C ILE A 653 -8.85 -9.93 -33.13
N ASP A 654 -9.77 -10.60 -33.84
CA ASP A 654 -9.48 -11.35 -35.07
C ASP A 654 -9.32 -10.43 -36.29
N GLU A 655 -9.75 -9.17 -36.21
CA GLU A 655 -9.70 -8.17 -37.28
C GLU A 655 -8.72 -7.02 -36.95
N LEU A 656 -7.44 -7.36 -36.74
CA LEU A 656 -6.42 -6.38 -36.35
C LEU A 656 -6.31 -5.17 -37.28
N ASN A 657 -6.53 -5.33 -38.60
CA ASN A 657 -6.50 -4.20 -39.53
C ASN A 657 -7.58 -3.15 -39.22
N SER A 658 -8.78 -3.59 -38.82
CA SER A 658 -9.88 -2.70 -38.42
C SER A 658 -9.53 -1.90 -37.15
N ILE A 659 -8.81 -2.54 -36.22
CA ILE A 659 -8.30 -1.90 -34.99
C ILE A 659 -7.19 -0.90 -35.33
N GLU A 660 -6.24 -1.28 -36.21
CA GLU A 660 -5.18 -0.38 -36.68
C GLU A 660 -5.73 0.86 -37.35
N ASP A 661 -6.70 0.68 -38.26
CA ASP A 661 -7.32 1.79 -38.99
C ASP A 661 -8.06 2.74 -38.04
N PHE A 662 -8.75 2.19 -37.02
CA PHE A 662 -9.37 2.99 -35.97
C PHE A 662 -8.33 3.78 -35.17
N ILE A 663 -7.28 3.14 -34.66
CA ILE A 663 -6.22 3.83 -33.90
C ILE A 663 -5.57 4.93 -34.76
N LYS A 664 -5.23 4.65 -36.02
CA LYS A 664 -4.63 5.63 -36.94
C LYS A 664 -5.56 6.81 -37.25
N SER A 665 -6.87 6.61 -37.11
CA SER A 665 -7.87 7.67 -37.27
C SER A 665 -8.00 8.60 -36.06
N ILE A 666 -7.31 8.34 -34.94
CA ILE A 666 -7.39 9.18 -33.75
C ILE A 666 -6.02 9.82 -33.46
N ASP A 667 -5.96 11.15 -33.52
CA ASP A 667 -4.81 11.95 -33.12
C ASP A 667 -4.89 12.23 -31.61
N ILE A 668 -4.32 11.32 -30.83
CA ILE A 668 -4.30 11.39 -29.37
C ILE A 668 -3.62 12.68 -28.88
N GLU A 669 -2.52 13.08 -29.52
CA GLU A 669 -1.76 14.26 -29.12
C GLU A 669 -2.56 15.54 -29.34
N TYR A 670 -3.32 15.62 -30.44
CA TYR A 670 -4.25 16.71 -30.66
C TYR A 670 -5.28 16.82 -29.53
N PHE A 671 -5.90 15.72 -29.09
CA PHE A 671 -6.89 15.76 -27.99
C PHE A 671 -6.26 16.15 -26.66
N ILE A 672 -5.07 15.64 -26.32
CA ILE A 672 -4.33 16.05 -25.12
C ILE A 672 -4.06 17.55 -25.15
N ASN A 673 -3.55 18.07 -26.26
CA ASN A 673 -3.27 19.50 -26.43
C ASN A 673 -4.55 20.35 -26.45
N ALA A 674 -5.67 19.82 -26.97
CA ALA A 674 -6.96 20.50 -26.95
C ALA A 674 -7.50 20.69 -25.52
N ILE A 675 -7.14 19.80 -24.59
CA ILE A 675 -7.56 19.84 -23.18
C ILE A 675 -6.56 20.64 -22.33
N TRP A 676 -5.27 20.29 -22.40
CA TRP A 676 -4.23 20.82 -21.49
C TRP A 676 -3.14 21.69 -22.16
N GLY A 677 -3.15 21.81 -23.49
CA GLY A 677 -2.11 22.52 -24.26
C GLY A 677 -2.21 24.04 -24.31
#